data_AF-A0A6A5A2W1-F1
#
_entry.id   AF-A0A6A5A2W1-F1
#
_cell.length_a   1.000
_cell.length_b   1.000
_cell.length_c   1.000
_cell.angle_alpha   90.00
_cell.angle_beta   90.00
_cell.angle_gamma   90.00
#
_symmetry.space_group_name_H-M   'P 1'
#
loop_
_entity.id
_entity.type
_entity.pdbx_description
1 polymer ?
#
loop_
_entity_poly.entity_id
_entity_poly.type
_entity_poly.pdbx_seq_one_letter_code
_entity_poly.pdbx_strand_id
1 'polypeptide(L)'
;MDASAPPPTPQPDIATTTVSNIVAVAAPATVAAPKSEPPSTHFCRLDRNKIILLGCGLVVAMTGGAVGIWQGVKPLVVQTSPQEQGSEQAGSSTASGAVVVTTTGRPTTTARQFTTTTTTAKPVVTTTPLEPVATTTTTTTAPSAAITTARPIVTTTTAGPVATADATTPIATTPIVTTPESIATTPAPIATTPAPISTTTTSIVTTTTANPPIPTTETPLTAQTISMTTTLAPTTPITPTTTPRDTINYTMGMIRDGVIRPVDQDSNPTAYADQGCYLPNYVSKNGKMYIVTNTNQEIPIAIKGINWFGMETENAIPFGLWTNDQNGTTLFELASFLSRNQFNSVRLLLTVSSILNNTAPNRGMVHEYANAALDLTNYTSAIGTLVQGLGHHGISVLLDLHNLSPSDRGASWFSNSVTEADTLRAVETLAATFCHDKYWNILGLDLKNEPTEVTWGDNGPNDFRRGATTLANQMLRNCSNWLAFVEGNSAKIQSGMYGGQQTWFMDWWGGGMREIGTNPLTLNTAHKVVYAPHYYSPSVYPQAYLVQGGKREGDILTGYREWDDATLEQIVADSSEDMFGYLRSTQDGALVLGEFGGLFTQDTHVNKTNQRVTQNVIKMVASQPGYAGGYVWSLNPESGYEFSASGTKGYFMEGLLTLDWVHVNTPLLKALEGMNSLNNLTPFPCLKM
;
A
#
# COMPACT_ATOMS: atom_id res chain seq x y z
N MET A 1 -28.53 -40.66 -56.11
CA MET A 1 -29.23 -40.64 -54.80
C MET A 1 -29.57 -39.18 -54.52
N ASP A 2 -30.49 -38.55 -55.27
CA ASP A 2 -31.92 -38.89 -55.45
C ASP A 2 -32.63 -38.91 -54.08
N ALA A 3 -33.49 -37.94 -53.73
CA ALA A 3 -34.77 -37.54 -54.35
C ALA A 3 -35.89 -38.56 -54.03
N SER A 4 -37.13 -38.17 -53.68
CA SER A 4 -37.84 -36.89 -53.91
C SER A 4 -38.75 -36.47 -52.73
N ALA A 5 -39.30 -35.25 -52.78
CA ALA A 5 -40.50 -34.86 -52.01
C ALA A 5 -41.79 -35.54 -52.60
N PRO A 6 -43.02 -35.35 -52.05
CA PRO A 6 -43.79 -34.10 -52.25
C PRO A 6 -44.75 -33.77 -51.04
N PRO A 7 -45.94 -33.11 -51.12
CA PRO A 7 -46.30 -32.02 -50.18
C PRO A 7 -47.73 -32.18 -49.55
N PRO A 8 -48.61 -31.15 -49.42
CA PRO A 8 -48.70 -30.19 -48.31
C PRO A 8 -50.04 -30.19 -47.52
N THR A 9 -50.16 -29.25 -46.58
CA THR A 9 -51.28 -28.95 -45.66
C THR A 9 -52.62 -28.56 -46.34
N PRO A 10 -53.75 -28.63 -45.60
CA PRO A 10 -54.42 -27.37 -45.19
C PRO A 10 -55.00 -27.34 -43.74
N GLN A 11 -55.42 -26.14 -43.34
CA GLN A 11 -56.13 -25.71 -42.10
C GLN A 11 -57.68 -25.65 -42.32
N PRO A 12 -58.53 -25.15 -41.38
CA PRO A 12 -58.54 -25.16 -39.90
C PRO A 12 -59.91 -25.68 -39.34
N ASP A 13 -60.22 -25.59 -38.03
CA ASP A 13 -61.19 -24.61 -37.46
C ASP A 13 -61.62 -24.82 -35.97
N ILE A 14 -62.36 -23.82 -35.46
CA ILE A 14 -62.69 -23.46 -34.05
C ILE A 14 -63.86 -24.26 -33.40
N ALA A 15 -63.80 -24.50 -32.08
CA ALA A 15 -65.00 -24.70 -31.22
C ALA A 15 -64.75 -24.32 -29.73
N THR A 16 -65.81 -23.94 -28.99
CA THR A 16 -65.77 -23.47 -27.59
C THR A 16 -66.82 -24.17 -26.70
N THR A 17 -66.60 -24.24 -25.36
CA THR A 17 -67.67 -24.47 -24.36
C THR A 17 -67.26 -23.96 -22.95
N THR A 18 -68.22 -23.81 -22.03
CA THR A 18 -68.14 -22.92 -20.83
C THR A 18 -68.78 -23.52 -19.55
N VAL A 19 -68.93 -22.70 -18.49
CA VAL A 19 -69.72 -22.87 -17.22
C VAL A 19 -68.92 -23.45 -16.02
N SER A 20 -68.94 -22.93 -14.76
CA SER A 20 -69.32 -21.61 -14.17
C SER A 20 -68.91 -21.51 -12.67
N ASN A 21 -69.11 -20.33 -12.05
CA ASN A 21 -69.16 -19.99 -10.60
C ASN A 21 -67.81 -19.83 -9.85
N ILE A 22 -67.36 -18.65 -9.35
CA ILE A 22 -67.95 -17.59 -8.45
C ILE A 22 -67.90 -18.03 -6.98
N VAL A 23 -67.35 -17.31 -5.97
CA VAL A 23 -67.06 -15.86 -5.70
C VAL A 23 -65.54 -15.61 -5.47
N ALA A 24 -64.84 -14.51 -5.76
CA ALA A 24 -65.09 -13.12 -6.25
C ALA A 24 -65.10 -11.93 -5.22
N VAL A 25 -63.92 -11.38 -4.87
CA VAL A 25 -63.71 -9.97 -4.42
C VAL A 25 -62.57 -9.37 -5.26
N ALA A 26 -62.65 -8.08 -5.62
CA ALA A 26 -61.86 -7.49 -6.71
C ALA A 26 -60.80 -6.44 -6.27
N ALA A 27 -59.88 -6.15 -7.19
CA ALA A 27 -58.95 -5.02 -7.12
C ALA A 27 -59.29 -3.96 -8.20
N PRO A 28 -59.01 -2.67 -7.96
CA PRO A 28 -58.76 -1.66 -9.00
C PRO A 28 -57.23 -1.58 -9.27
N ALA A 29 -56.75 -1.78 -10.50
CA ALA A 29 -56.86 -0.93 -11.69
C ALA A 29 -55.79 0.18 -11.73
N THR A 30 -55.07 0.24 -12.86
CA THR A 30 -53.90 1.10 -13.11
C THR A 30 -54.26 2.58 -13.33
N VAL A 31 -53.42 3.48 -12.83
CA VAL A 31 -53.41 4.92 -13.18
C VAL A 31 -51.98 5.35 -13.54
N ALA A 32 -51.85 6.37 -14.39
CA ALA A 32 -50.61 6.73 -15.09
C ALA A 32 -49.53 7.43 -14.23
N ALA A 33 -48.31 7.44 -14.75
CA ALA A 33 -47.16 8.13 -14.14
C ALA A 33 -47.26 9.66 -14.22
N PRO A 34 -46.78 10.41 -13.20
CA PRO A 34 -46.60 11.85 -13.28
C PRO A 34 -45.36 12.21 -14.12
N LYS A 35 -45.39 13.39 -14.76
CA LYS A 35 -44.26 13.94 -15.51
C LYS A 35 -43.22 14.54 -14.57
N SER A 36 -41.95 14.47 -14.95
CA SER A 36 -40.90 15.33 -14.40
C SER A 36 -40.95 16.73 -15.04
N GLU A 37 -40.99 17.76 -14.21
CA GLU A 37 -40.70 19.14 -14.62
C GLU A 37 -39.23 19.49 -14.30
N PRO A 38 -38.59 20.37 -15.09
CA PRO A 38 -37.17 20.70 -14.92
C PRO A 38 -36.92 21.61 -13.70
N PRO A 39 -35.71 21.58 -13.10
CA PRO A 39 -35.37 22.43 -11.97
C PRO A 39 -35.36 23.91 -12.36
N SER A 40 -36.11 24.73 -11.62
CA SER A 40 -36.17 26.18 -11.83
C SER A 40 -34.99 26.90 -11.19
N THR A 41 -34.39 27.85 -11.93
CA THR A 41 -33.25 28.65 -11.44
C THR A 41 -33.73 29.78 -10.52
N HIS A 42 -33.46 29.68 -9.22
CA HIS A 42 -33.62 30.79 -8.29
C HIS A 42 -32.32 31.09 -7.52
N PHE A 43 -31.85 32.33 -7.69
CA PHE A 43 -30.76 32.91 -6.90
C PHE A 43 -31.25 33.18 -5.47
N CYS A 44 -30.56 32.64 -4.48
CA CYS A 44 -30.61 33.15 -3.11
C CYS A 44 -29.25 33.74 -2.73
N ARG A 45 -29.22 35.04 -2.42
CA ARG A 45 -28.09 35.64 -1.69
C ARG A 45 -28.01 35.00 -0.31
N LEU A 46 -26.80 34.60 0.12
CA LEU A 46 -26.52 34.50 1.55
C LEU A 46 -26.31 35.92 2.09
N ASP A 47 -27.11 36.29 3.07
CA ASP A 47 -26.85 37.43 3.96
C ASP A 47 -26.33 36.90 5.30
N ARG A 48 -25.54 37.69 6.03
CA ARG A 48 -24.86 37.22 7.25
C ARG A 48 -25.75 37.30 8.49
N ASN A 49 -25.42 36.46 9.48
CA ASN A 49 -25.95 36.43 10.85
C ASN A 49 -27.33 35.78 11.06
N LYS A 50 -27.33 34.47 11.37
CA LYS A 50 -27.93 33.93 12.62
C LYS A 50 -27.54 32.46 12.84
N ILE A 51 -27.30 32.11 14.10
CA ILE A 51 -27.11 30.73 14.58
C ILE A 51 -28.41 30.27 15.22
N ILE A 52 -28.92 29.10 14.84
CA ILE A 52 -29.96 28.37 15.56
C ILE A 52 -29.58 26.88 15.53
N LEU A 53 -29.38 26.27 16.69
CA LEU A 53 -29.38 24.81 16.82
C LEU A 53 -30.82 24.33 16.99
N LEU A 54 -31.23 23.33 16.21
CA LEU A 54 -32.37 22.48 16.47
C LEU A 54 -32.01 21.05 16.07
N GLY A 55 -31.98 20.13 17.04
CA GLY A 55 -31.75 18.71 16.80
C GLY A 55 -33.04 17.92 16.80
N CYS A 56 -33.24 17.08 15.80
CA CYS A 56 -34.21 15.98 15.82
C CYS A 56 -33.54 14.74 15.22
N GLY A 57 -33.50 13.65 15.97
CA GLY A 57 -33.08 12.35 15.46
C GLY A 57 -34.27 11.60 14.85
N LEU A 58 -34.01 10.82 13.81
CA LEU A 58 -34.96 9.83 13.29
C LEU A 58 -34.21 8.50 13.09
N VAL A 59 -34.67 7.45 13.75
CA VAL A 59 -34.13 6.10 13.58
C VAL A 59 -34.88 5.41 12.44
N VAL A 60 -34.14 4.95 11.43
CA VAL A 60 -34.65 4.05 10.39
C VAL A 60 -33.74 2.83 10.36
N ALA A 61 -34.28 1.67 10.71
CA ALA A 61 -33.58 0.40 10.58
C ALA A 61 -33.74 -0.12 9.14
N MET A 62 -32.63 -0.48 8.50
CA MET A 62 -32.61 -1.28 7.27
C MET A 62 -31.63 -2.44 7.43
N THR A 63 -31.96 -3.56 6.81
CA THR A 63 -31.32 -4.87 7.03
C THR A 63 -30.44 -5.29 5.86
N GLY A 64 -29.23 -5.78 6.15
CA GLY A 64 -28.46 -6.65 5.25
C GLY A 64 -27.68 -5.92 4.14
N GLY A 65 -26.38 -5.78 4.35
CA GLY A 65 -25.45 -5.21 3.36
C GLY A 65 -24.15 -4.80 4.04
N ALA A 66 -23.21 -5.74 4.18
CA ALA A 66 -21.93 -5.48 4.85
C ALA A 66 -20.95 -4.79 3.89
N VAL A 67 -20.73 -3.50 4.08
CA VAL A 67 -19.66 -2.73 3.42
C VAL A 67 -18.82 -2.10 4.53
N GLY A 68 -17.52 -2.43 4.56
CA GLY A 68 -16.56 -1.82 5.49
C GLY A 68 -16.21 -0.40 5.06
N ILE A 69 -17.02 0.59 5.48
CA ILE A 69 -16.83 1.99 5.07
C ILE A 69 -15.70 2.64 5.88
N TRP A 70 -14.48 2.56 5.36
CA TRP A 70 -13.42 3.51 5.73
C TRP A 70 -13.78 4.91 5.22
N GLN A 71 -14.09 5.85 6.14
CA GLN A 71 -14.13 7.27 5.83
C GLN A 71 -12.91 7.98 6.44
N GLY A 72 -12.10 8.61 5.60
CA GLY A 72 -11.09 9.56 6.06
C GLY A 72 -11.77 10.76 6.72
N VAL A 73 -11.54 10.97 8.02
CA VAL A 73 -12.12 12.09 8.77
C VAL A 73 -11.29 13.34 8.53
N LYS A 74 -11.93 14.44 8.11
CA LYS A 74 -11.26 15.72 7.87
C LYS A 74 -10.70 16.29 9.18
N PRO A 75 -9.43 16.73 9.24
CA PRO A 75 -8.88 17.40 10.41
C PRO A 75 -9.62 18.72 10.67
N LEU A 76 -9.89 19.01 11.94
CA LEU A 76 -10.65 20.20 12.34
C LEU A 76 -9.75 21.45 12.29
N VAL A 77 -9.68 22.11 11.13
CA VAL A 77 -8.88 23.32 10.93
C VAL A 77 -9.40 24.47 11.79
N VAL A 78 -8.66 24.82 12.84
CA VAL A 78 -8.85 26.07 13.59
C VAL A 78 -8.31 27.22 12.75
N GLN A 79 -9.19 27.96 12.07
CA GLN A 79 -8.79 29.18 11.38
C GLN A 79 -8.44 30.29 12.37
N THR A 80 -7.19 30.73 12.35
CA THR A 80 -6.79 32.09 12.73
C THR A 80 -6.04 32.74 11.58
N SER A 81 -6.36 34.00 11.28
CA SER A 81 -5.72 34.82 10.24
C SER A 81 -5.05 36.04 10.89
N PRO A 82 -3.98 36.59 10.29
CA PRO A 82 -2.97 37.32 11.05
C PRO A 82 -3.25 38.81 11.25
N GLN A 83 -2.61 39.36 12.29
CA GLN A 83 -2.25 40.77 12.43
C GLN A 83 -0.76 40.86 12.73
N GLU A 84 -0.14 41.97 12.34
CA GLU A 84 1.31 42.15 12.24
C GLU A 84 1.92 42.99 13.37
N GLN A 85 3.25 42.89 13.53
CA GLN A 85 4.17 43.88 14.12
C GLN A 85 4.06 44.22 15.64
N GLY A 86 5.23 44.44 16.28
CA GLY A 86 5.31 45.37 17.43
C GLY A 86 6.26 45.00 18.59
N SER A 87 7.54 45.40 18.47
CA SER A 87 8.43 45.90 19.56
C SER A 87 8.35 45.35 21.00
N GLU A 88 9.44 44.69 21.41
CA GLU A 88 10.32 45.03 22.57
C GLU A 88 9.83 45.31 24.02
N GLN A 89 10.79 45.03 24.93
CA GLN A 89 10.99 45.50 26.31
C GLN A 89 10.31 44.77 27.48
N ALA A 90 10.99 44.89 28.63
CA ALA A 90 10.80 44.08 29.83
C ALA A 90 10.04 44.85 30.93
N GLY A 91 9.31 44.11 31.78
CA GLY A 91 8.64 44.63 32.96
C GLY A 91 8.45 43.52 34.00
N SER A 92 8.52 43.86 35.29
CA SER A 92 8.59 42.89 36.39
C SER A 92 7.43 42.99 37.38
N SER A 93 7.29 41.94 38.19
CA SER A 93 6.77 41.93 39.58
C SER A 93 5.26 41.88 39.87
N THR A 94 4.93 41.06 40.90
CA THR A 94 3.77 41.10 41.84
C THR A 94 2.33 41.16 41.27
N ALA A 95 1.38 40.23 41.50
CA ALA A 95 0.99 39.31 42.60
C ALA A 95 0.12 39.91 43.74
N SER A 96 -1.13 39.44 43.91
CA SER A 96 -1.85 39.12 45.21
C SER A 96 -3.37 38.91 45.08
N GLY A 97 -3.97 38.07 45.97
CA GLY A 97 -5.44 37.90 46.22
C GLY A 97 -6.16 36.88 45.31
N ALA A 98 -6.85 35.80 45.72
CA ALA A 98 -7.48 35.32 46.98
C ALA A 98 -8.86 35.94 47.33
N VAL A 99 -9.88 35.20 47.83
CA VAL A 99 -9.97 33.78 48.31
C VAL A 99 -11.00 32.94 47.46
N VAL A 100 -11.98 32.08 47.85
CA VAL A 100 -12.63 31.66 49.13
C VAL A 100 -13.11 30.17 49.09
N VAL A 101 -12.75 29.42 50.14
CA VAL A 101 -13.43 28.35 50.96
C VAL A 101 -14.93 28.06 50.65
N THR A 102 -15.50 26.82 50.66
CA THR A 102 -15.56 25.79 51.74
C THR A 102 -15.71 24.30 51.31
N THR A 103 -14.86 23.43 51.88
CA THR A 103 -15.10 22.16 52.64
C THR A 103 -16.24 21.18 52.31
N THR A 104 -16.13 19.85 52.45
CA THR A 104 -15.22 19.01 53.30
C THR A 104 -14.34 18.05 52.45
N GLY A 105 -13.90 16.81 52.78
CA GLY A 105 -14.09 15.88 53.92
C GLY A 105 -13.22 14.61 53.79
N ARG A 106 -13.29 13.65 54.75
CA ARG A 106 -12.46 12.41 54.80
C ARG A 106 -13.04 11.33 55.75
N PRO A 107 -12.54 10.07 55.75
CA PRO A 107 -11.62 9.69 56.84
C PRO A 107 -10.34 8.90 56.46
N THR A 108 -9.31 9.24 57.25
CA THR A 108 -8.09 8.56 57.74
C THR A 108 -7.98 7.02 57.74
N THR A 109 -6.81 6.40 57.97
CA THR A 109 -5.48 6.88 58.46
C THR A 109 -4.41 6.89 57.32
N THR A 110 -3.10 6.57 57.38
CA THR A 110 -2.07 6.29 58.43
C THR A 110 -0.68 6.71 57.88
N ALA A 111 0.34 6.98 58.71
CA ALA A 111 1.75 7.12 58.28
C ALA A 111 2.77 6.93 59.43
N ARG A 112 4.02 6.56 59.10
CA ARG A 112 5.24 6.74 59.92
C ARG A 112 6.48 6.95 59.03
N GLN A 113 7.44 7.72 59.52
CA GLN A 113 8.71 8.05 58.85
C GLN A 113 9.83 7.07 59.26
N PHE A 114 10.93 7.04 58.51
CA PHE A 114 12.29 7.17 59.06
C PHE A 114 13.27 7.74 58.02
N THR A 115 14.41 8.26 58.48
CA THR A 115 15.46 8.96 57.72
C THR A 115 16.66 8.07 57.42
N THR A 116 17.43 8.37 56.36
CA THR A 116 18.87 8.01 56.30
C THR A 116 19.68 8.91 55.35
N THR A 117 21.00 8.87 55.53
CA THR A 117 22.02 9.87 55.16
C THR A 117 22.51 9.79 53.70
N THR A 118 22.99 10.92 53.17
CA THR A 118 23.73 11.00 51.89
C THR A 118 25.22 10.73 52.08
N THR A 119 25.83 9.92 51.19
CA THR A 119 27.30 9.83 51.04
C THR A 119 27.67 9.63 49.57
N THR A 120 28.74 10.28 49.10
CA THR A 120 29.22 10.22 47.70
C THR A 120 30.48 9.35 47.56
N ALA A 121 30.61 8.66 46.42
CA ALA A 121 31.84 7.95 46.03
C ALA A 121 32.01 7.93 44.50
N LYS A 122 33.25 8.08 44.01
CA LYS A 122 33.63 7.86 42.60
C LYS A 122 34.02 6.39 42.38
N PRO A 123 33.83 5.84 41.16
CA PRO A 123 34.65 4.72 40.69
C PRO A 123 36.07 5.21 40.32
N VAL A 124 37.06 4.33 40.43
CA VAL A 124 38.45 4.55 39.99
C VAL A 124 38.77 3.56 38.88
N VAL A 125 39.54 4.00 37.88
CA VAL A 125 39.98 3.18 36.74
C VAL A 125 41.42 2.71 36.96
N THR A 126 41.68 1.42 36.69
CA THR A 126 43.04 0.87 36.63
C THR A 126 43.12 -0.18 35.51
N THR A 127 44.17 -0.11 34.69
CA THR A 127 44.53 -1.09 33.64
C THR A 127 45.46 -2.18 34.24
N THR A 128 45.95 -3.26 33.60
CA THR A 128 46.30 -3.52 32.18
C THR A 128 46.27 -5.07 31.90
N PRO A 129 46.93 -5.74 30.92
CA PRO A 129 46.25 -6.76 30.10
C PRO A 129 46.80 -8.21 30.19
N LEU A 130 46.24 -9.13 29.39
CA LEU A 130 46.85 -10.40 28.97
C LEU A 130 46.60 -10.66 27.47
N GLU A 131 47.54 -11.36 26.82
CA GLU A 131 47.50 -11.75 25.39
C GLU A 131 46.85 -13.14 25.15
N PRO A 132 46.80 -13.65 23.90
CA PRO A 132 47.95 -14.47 23.45
C PRO A 132 48.39 -14.32 21.97
N VAL A 133 49.71 -14.18 21.77
CA VAL A 133 50.62 -14.90 20.84
C VAL A 133 50.07 -15.50 19.51
N ALA A 134 50.84 -15.30 18.42
CA ALA A 134 50.65 -15.96 17.11
C ALA A 134 51.89 -16.75 16.63
N THR A 135 51.74 -17.51 15.50
CA THR A 135 52.61 -17.58 14.28
C THR A 135 52.97 -19.01 13.74
N THR A 136 52.80 -19.21 12.41
CA THR A 136 53.51 -20.13 11.45
C THR A 136 53.38 -21.68 11.43
N THR A 137 52.70 -22.20 10.39
CA THR A 137 53.11 -23.20 9.33
C THR A 137 54.15 -24.32 9.59
N THR A 138 54.02 -25.55 9.08
CA THR A 138 54.13 -25.94 7.63
C THR A 138 53.71 -27.41 7.30
N THR A 139 53.23 -27.66 6.06
CA THR A 139 53.28 -28.89 5.18
C THR A 139 53.20 -30.33 5.78
N THR A 140 52.46 -31.30 5.23
CA THR A 140 52.14 -31.70 3.81
C THR A 140 50.63 -32.10 3.66
N THR A 141 50.03 -32.82 2.68
CA THR A 141 50.44 -33.72 1.56
C THR A 141 49.36 -33.76 0.42
N ALA A 142 49.30 -34.82 -0.42
CA ALA A 142 48.36 -35.09 -1.53
C ALA A 142 48.10 -36.64 -1.63
N PRO A 143 47.30 -37.27 -2.54
CA PRO A 143 46.59 -36.82 -3.78
C PRO A 143 45.03 -36.91 -3.68
N SER A 144 44.14 -36.53 -4.62
CA SER A 144 44.06 -36.48 -6.10
C SER A 144 43.75 -37.84 -6.80
N ALA A 145 42.90 -37.96 -7.85
CA ALA A 145 42.11 -36.95 -8.59
C ALA A 145 40.91 -37.51 -9.43
N ALA A 146 39.76 -36.79 -9.42
CA ALA A 146 38.93 -36.37 -10.57
C ALA A 146 38.11 -37.35 -11.50
N ILE A 147 37.15 -36.75 -12.23
CA ILE A 147 36.43 -37.18 -13.47
C ILE A 147 35.14 -38.05 -13.38
N THR A 148 33.99 -37.36 -13.51
CA THR A 148 32.88 -37.51 -14.51
C THR A 148 32.32 -38.90 -14.94
N THR A 149 30.98 -39.12 -14.87
CA THR A 149 30.05 -39.36 -16.03
C THR A 149 28.66 -39.97 -15.71
N ALA A 150 27.66 -39.52 -16.49
CA ALA A 150 26.51 -40.24 -17.08
C ALA A 150 25.35 -40.90 -16.26
N ARG A 151 24.16 -40.77 -16.87
CA ARG A 151 22.86 -41.46 -16.62
C ARG A 151 22.83 -42.82 -17.38
N PRO A 152 21.90 -43.76 -17.11
CA PRO A 152 20.67 -43.82 -17.91
C PRO A 152 19.42 -44.39 -17.17
N ILE A 153 18.39 -44.80 -17.93
CA ILE A 153 17.01 -45.15 -17.55
C ILE A 153 16.77 -46.68 -17.67
N VAL A 154 15.86 -47.25 -16.88
CA VAL A 154 15.20 -48.57 -17.12
C VAL A 154 13.69 -48.47 -16.79
N THR A 155 12.87 -49.34 -17.39
CA THR A 155 11.38 -49.27 -17.44
C THR A 155 10.71 -50.63 -17.17
N THR A 156 9.40 -50.62 -16.85
CA THR A 156 8.42 -51.75 -16.94
C THR A 156 8.63 -52.96 -15.99
N THR A 157 7.64 -53.83 -15.64
CA THR A 157 6.26 -54.09 -16.17
C THR A 157 5.28 -54.60 -15.07
N THR A 158 4.02 -54.84 -15.44
CA THR A 158 2.83 -55.22 -14.62
C THR A 158 2.63 -56.71 -14.30
N ALA A 159 1.93 -57.03 -13.19
CA ALA A 159 1.17 -58.30 -13.01
C ALA A 159 0.07 -58.24 -11.91
N GLY A 160 -0.91 -59.15 -11.99
CA GLY A 160 -1.98 -59.51 -11.03
C GLY A 160 -2.80 -60.68 -11.63
N PRO A 161 -4.00 -61.08 -11.15
CA PRO A 161 -4.67 -60.86 -9.85
C PRO A 161 -5.17 -62.19 -9.18
N VAL A 162 -5.65 -62.15 -7.91
CA VAL A 162 -6.50 -63.21 -7.28
C VAL A 162 -7.47 -62.54 -6.28
N ALA A 163 -8.65 -63.13 -6.00
CA ALA A 163 -9.69 -62.58 -5.11
C ALA A 163 -10.48 -63.66 -4.33
N THR A 164 -11.06 -63.30 -3.17
CA THR A 164 -12.25 -63.92 -2.55
C THR A 164 -12.87 -63.04 -1.44
N ALA A 165 -14.21 -62.93 -1.44
CA ALA A 165 -15.22 -62.82 -0.35
C ALA A 165 -14.86 -62.23 1.05
N ASP A 166 -15.80 -61.64 1.82
CA ASP A 166 -17.28 -61.78 1.80
C ASP A 166 -18.06 -60.50 2.24
N ALA A 167 -19.39 -60.60 2.36
CA ALA A 167 -20.43 -59.58 2.58
C ALA A 167 -20.34 -58.78 3.93
N THR A 168 -21.10 -57.72 4.23
CA THR A 168 -22.52 -57.38 3.90
C THR A 168 -22.86 -55.88 3.83
N THR A 169 -23.94 -55.52 3.10
CA THR A 169 -24.63 -54.20 3.14
C THR A 169 -26.13 -54.33 3.46
N PRO A 170 -26.79 -53.24 3.90
CA PRO A 170 -27.84 -52.59 3.09
C PRO A 170 -27.62 -51.05 2.97
N ILE A 171 -27.81 -50.38 1.82
CA ILE A 171 -29.07 -50.04 1.12
C ILE A 171 -29.93 -49.08 1.97
N ALA A 172 -30.18 -47.82 1.58
CA ALA A 172 -31.04 -47.36 0.46
C ALA A 172 -30.80 -45.86 0.13
N THR A 173 -31.23 -45.22 -0.98
CA THR A 173 -31.67 -45.59 -2.35
C THR A 173 -31.73 -44.30 -3.20
N THR A 174 -31.39 -44.36 -4.49
CA THR A 174 -31.88 -43.41 -5.51
C THR A 174 -32.96 -44.08 -6.37
N PRO A 175 -33.76 -43.32 -7.15
CA PRO A 175 -33.44 -43.23 -8.58
C PRO A 175 -33.78 -41.89 -9.29
N ILE A 176 -32.89 -41.49 -10.21
CA ILE A 176 -33.11 -41.16 -11.64
C ILE A 176 -34.47 -40.55 -12.06
N VAL A 177 -34.48 -39.40 -12.79
CA VAL A 177 -35.14 -39.24 -14.12
C VAL A 177 -34.88 -37.86 -14.80
N THR A 178 -34.42 -37.93 -16.06
CA THR A 178 -34.40 -36.96 -17.19
C THR A 178 -34.07 -35.46 -17.03
N THR A 179 -33.16 -35.01 -17.90
CA THR A 179 -33.06 -33.65 -18.46
C THR A 179 -34.16 -33.34 -19.49
N PRO A 180 -34.59 -32.06 -19.62
CA PRO A 180 -35.09 -31.49 -20.87
C PRO A 180 -33.97 -30.73 -21.63
N GLU A 181 -34.15 -30.55 -22.94
CA GLU A 181 -33.17 -29.96 -23.86
C GLU A 181 -33.71 -28.67 -24.53
N SER A 182 -32.87 -27.96 -25.29
CA SER A 182 -33.18 -26.78 -26.14
C SER A 182 -33.45 -25.45 -25.39
N ILE A 183 -33.33 -24.26 -25.99
CA ILE A 183 -33.15 -23.90 -27.42
C ILE A 183 -31.95 -22.95 -27.58
N ALA A 184 -31.15 -23.13 -28.63
CA ALA A 184 -30.19 -22.14 -29.09
C ALA A 184 -30.79 -21.29 -30.23
N THR A 185 -30.70 -19.96 -30.15
CA THR A 185 -31.17 -19.03 -31.20
C THR A 185 -30.04 -18.13 -31.69
N THR A 186 -29.52 -18.41 -32.88
CA THR A 186 -28.66 -17.50 -33.64
C THR A 186 -29.49 -16.56 -34.51
N PRO A 187 -29.13 -15.26 -34.54
CA PRO A 187 -29.33 -14.41 -35.71
C PRO A 187 -28.12 -14.46 -36.65
N ALA A 188 -28.35 -14.23 -37.94
CA ALA A 188 -27.34 -14.21 -39.00
C ALA A 188 -26.64 -12.82 -39.11
N PRO A 189 -25.55 -12.67 -39.90
CA PRO A 189 -24.65 -11.52 -39.78
C PRO A 189 -25.16 -10.26 -40.50
N ILE A 190 -24.79 -9.09 -39.96
CA ILE A 190 -24.79 -7.82 -40.70
C ILE A 190 -23.38 -7.59 -41.23
N ALA A 191 -23.22 -7.60 -42.55
CA ALA A 191 -21.99 -7.21 -43.22
C ALA A 191 -22.06 -5.73 -43.63
N THR A 192 -21.19 -4.89 -43.06
CA THR A 192 -20.96 -3.51 -43.52
C THR A 192 -19.49 -3.31 -43.85
N THR A 193 -19.17 -3.40 -45.14
CA THR A 193 -17.84 -3.15 -45.69
C THR A 193 -17.42 -1.69 -45.44
N PRO A 194 -16.21 -1.41 -44.94
CA PRO A 194 -15.74 -0.03 -44.79
C PRO A 194 -15.44 0.59 -46.16
N ALA A 195 -16.14 1.68 -46.49
CA ALA A 195 -15.76 2.57 -47.59
C ALA A 195 -14.76 3.62 -47.08
N PRO A 196 -13.72 3.99 -47.86
CA PRO A 196 -12.66 4.88 -47.38
C PRO A 196 -13.12 6.34 -47.32
N ILE A 197 -12.94 6.99 -46.17
CA ILE A 197 -13.05 8.45 -46.05
C ILE A 197 -11.67 9.04 -46.34
N SER A 198 -11.60 9.88 -47.37
CA SER A 198 -10.36 10.51 -47.83
C SER A 198 -9.78 11.45 -46.77
N THR A 199 -8.45 11.44 -46.63
CA THR A 199 -7.74 12.59 -46.07
C THR A 199 -8.09 13.85 -46.87
N THR A 200 -8.38 14.94 -46.18
CA THR A 200 -8.59 16.27 -46.78
C THR A 200 -7.75 17.26 -45.98
N THR A 201 -6.61 17.67 -46.54
CA THR A 201 -5.68 18.60 -45.91
C THR A 201 -6.15 20.03 -46.10
N THR A 202 -6.75 20.62 -45.06
CA THR A 202 -7.15 22.03 -45.07
C THR A 202 -6.06 22.89 -44.42
N SER A 203 -5.16 23.43 -45.24
CA SER A 203 -4.09 24.33 -44.79
C SER A 203 -4.65 25.67 -44.31
N ILE A 204 -4.57 25.95 -43.01
CA ILE A 204 -4.86 27.29 -42.45
C ILE A 204 -3.59 28.14 -42.60
N VAL A 205 -3.67 29.18 -43.43
CA VAL A 205 -2.57 30.12 -43.68
C VAL A 205 -2.54 31.21 -42.60
N THR A 206 -1.33 31.58 -42.18
CA THR A 206 -1.05 32.61 -41.17
C THR A 206 -1.31 34.03 -41.70
N THR A 207 -1.89 34.88 -40.83
CA THR A 207 -1.91 36.34 -41.03
C THR A 207 -1.48 37.06 -39.74
N THR A 208 -0.18 37.28 -39.57
CA THR A 208 0.39 38.13 -38.51
C THR A 208 0.63 39.54 -39.04
N THR A 209 -0.08 40.53 -38.50
CA THR A 209 0.10 41.95 -38.87
C THR A 209 1.19 42.59 -38.02
N ALA A 210 2.35 42.85 -38.62
CA ALA A 210 3.40 43.68 -38.03
C ALA A 210 3.22 45.17 -38.41
N ASN A 211 3.81 46.09 -37.63
CA ASN A 211 3.88 47.53 -37.92
C ASN A 211 5.36 48.00 -37.86
N PRO A 212 5.76 49.04 -38.62
CA PRO A 212 7.17 49.32 -38.91
C PRO A 212 7.92 50.19 -37.87
N PRO A 213 9.27 50.19 -37.90
CA PRO A 213 10.13 50.93 -36.96
C PRO A 213 10.47 52.36 -37.42
N ILE A 214 10.96 53.19 -36.48
CA ILE A 214 11.60 54.50 -36.73
C ILE A 214 12.90 54.58 -35.90
N PRO A 215 14.04 55.06 -36.45
CA PRO A 215 15.34 55.05 -35.77
C PRO A 215 15.85 56.43 -35.32
N THR A 216 16.75 56.45 -34.34
CA THR A 216 17.82 57.48 -34.20
C THR A 216 19.08 56.87 -33.60
N THR A 217 20.24 57.30 -34.12
CA THR A 217 21.59 57.02 -33.60
C THR A 217 22.26 58.34 -33.21
N GLU A 218 23.11 58.35 -32.18
CA GLU A 218 24.41 59.04 -32.22
C GLU A 218 25.30 58.66 -31.02
N THR A 219 26.59 59.03 -31.07
CA THR A 219 27.65 58.46 -30.22
C THR A 219 28.58 59.58 -29.63
N PRO A 220 29.78 59.33 -29.06
CA PRO A 220 30.12 59.83 -27.72
C PRO A 220 31.00 61.09 -27.69
N LEU A 221 31.16 61.67 -26.49
CA LEU A 221 32.18 62.69 -26.16
C LEU A 221 32.87 62.37 -24.83
N THR A 222 34.13 62.79 -24.67
CA THR A 222 35.04 62.33 -23.61
C THR A 222 35.70 63.45 -22.80
N ALA A 223 35.80 63.21 -21.48
CA ALA A 223 36.83 63.67 -20.55
C ALA A 223 37.01 65.18 -20.27
N GLN A 224 36.99 65.54 -18.97
CA GLN A 224 38.24 65.87 -18.27
C GLN A 224 38.10 65.71 -16.74
N THR A 225 39.24 65.60 -16.05
CA THR A 225 39.36 65.29 -14.61
C THR A 225 39.87 66.49 -13.82
N ILE A 226 39.35 66.68 -12.61
CA ILE A 226 40.01 67.48 -11.56
C ILE A 226 40.00 66.65 -10.28
N SER A 227 41.19 66.41 -9.71
CA SER A 227 41.36 65.64 -8.48
C SER A 227 41.52 66.57 -7.27
N MET A 228 40.85 66.26 -6.17
CA MET A 228 41.27 66.68 -4.83
C MET A 228 41.26 65.47 -3.90
N THR A 229 42.33 65.32 -3.13
CA THR A 229 42.64 64.09 -2.40
C THR A 229 42.22 64.20 -0.93
N THR A 230 41.25 63.38 -0.50
CA THR A 230 40.94 63.16 0.91
C THR A 230 41.07 61.67 1.25
N THR A 231 42.04 61.35 2.10
CA THR A 231 42.38 59.96 2.42
C THR A 231 41.41 59.38 3.44
N LEU A 232 40.55 58.46 3.00
CA LEU A 232 39.80 57.55 3.85
C LEU A 232 40.23 56.12 3.57
N ALA A 233 40.35 55.29 4.61
CA ALA A 233 40.76 53.90 4.49
C ALA A 233 39.67 53.09 3.74
N PRO A 234 40.04 52.13 2.87
CA PRO A 234 39.08 51.35 2.12
C PRO A 234 38.35 50.36 3.05
N THR A 235 37.15 50.72 3.48
CA THR A 235 36.15 49.73 3.89
C THR A 235 35.81 48.90 2.67
N THR A 236 36.19 47.62 2.68
CA THR A 236 35.85 46.68 1.62
C THR A 236 34.33 46.61 1.43
N PRO A 237 33.82 46.71 0.19
CA PRO A 237 32.41 46.41 -0.07
C PRO A 237 32.13 44.97 0.35
N ILE A 238 31.25 44.79 1.32
CA ILE A 238 30.76 43.46 1.70
C ILE A 238 29.73 43.05 0.65
N THR A 239 30.20 42.51 -0.48
CA THR A 239 29.33 41.81 -1.42
C THR A 239 28.69 40.65 -0.66
N PRO A 240 27.34 40.58 -0.54
CA PRO A 240 26.69 39.45 0.09
C PRO A 240 26.83 38.24 -0.85
N THR A 241 27.79 37.36 -0.57
CA THR A 241 27.98 36.10 -1.29
C THR A 241 26.86 35.13 -0.90
N THR A 242 25.66 35.37 -1.43
CA THR A 242 24.53 34.45 -1.34
C THR A 242 24.75 33.29 -2.32
N THR A 243 25.72 32.43 -2.03
CA THR A 243 25.69 31.06 -2.53
C THR A 243 24.34 30.47 -2.08
N PRO A 244 23.57 29.82 -2.99
CA PRO A 244 22.39 29.06 -2.58
C PRO A 244 22.76 28.09 -1.46
N ARG A 245 21.90 27.97 -0.44
CA ARG A 245 22.10 26.98 0.61
C ARG A 245 21.51 25.67 0.13
N ASP A 246 22.37 24.70 -0.19
CA ASP A 246 21.96 23.37 -0.69
C ASP A 246 21.14 22.60 0.37
N THR A 247 21.17 23.04 1.63
CA THR A 247 20.37 22.51 2.74
C THR A 247 19.76 23.62 3.61
N ILE A 248 18.64 23.29 4.26
CA ILE A 248 17.93 24.08 5.25
C ILE A 248 18.05 23.36 6.60
N ASN A 249 18.80 23.94 7.53
CA ASN A 249 18.85 23.47 8.91
C ASN A 249 17.47 23.68 9.57
N TYR A 250 16.86 22.59 10.04
CA TYR A 250 15.49 22.58 10.55
C TYR A 250 15.30 21.37 11.48
N THR A 251 15.20 21.64 12.78
CA THR A 251 15.25 20.62 13.85
C THR A 251 13.87 20.28 14.45
N MET A 252 12.79 20.82 13.91
CA MET A 252 11.42 20.36 14.19
C MET A 252 11.13 19.07 13.41
N GLY A 253 10.25 18.22 13.93
CA GLY A 253 9.89 16.94 13.30
C GLY A 253 10.91 15.80 13.38
N MET A 254 12.02 15.96 14.10
CA MET A 254 13.00 14.90 14.36
C MET A 254 12.38 13.68 15.06
N ILE A 255 12.33 12.52 14.40
CA ILE A 255 11.75 11.29 14.96
C ILE A 255 12.59 10.79 16.15
N ARG A 256 11.93 10.23 17.16
CA ARG A 256 12.48 9.85 18.47
C ARG A 256 12.47 8.34 18.64
N ASP A 257 13.36 7.67 17.90
CA ASP A 257 13.63 6.23 17.97
C ASP A 257 14.60 5.83 19.10
N GLY A 258 15.28 6.81 19.71
CA GLY A 258 16.28 6.60 20.76
C GLY A 258 17.72 6.53 20.25
N VAL A 259 17.96 6.69 18.95
CA VAL A 259 19.30 6.71 18.35
C VAL A 259 19.94 8.09 18.50
N ILE A 260 21.23 8.14 18.82
CA ILE A 260 22.01 9.39 18.79
C ILE A 260 22.37 9.69 17.33
N ARG A 261 21.79 10.76 16.77
CA ARG A 261 22.04 11.20 15.40
C ARG A 261 23.40 11.88 15.21
N PRO A 262 24.03 11.74 14.03
CA PRO A 262 25.04 12.68 13.55
C PRO A 262 24.41 14.02 13.11
N VAL A 263 25.18 15.10 13.19
CA VAL A 263 24.72 16.51 13.04
C VAL A 263 24.33 16.88 11.60
N ASP A 264 24.74 16.08 10.62
CA ASP A 264 24.32 16.22 9.22
C ASP A 264 22.83 15.89 9.00
N GLN A 265 22.20 15.12 9.90
CA GLN A 265 20.75 14.86 9.85
C GLN A 265 19.89 16.06 10.27
N ASP A 266 20.47 17.14 10.82
CA ASP A 266 19.74 18.36 11.22
C ASP A 266 19.35 19.27 10.03
N SER A 267 19.69 18.90 8.79
CA SER A 267 19.61 19.78 7.61
C SER A 267 18.98 19.13 6.38
N ASN A 268 17.71 19.45 6.11
CA ASN A 268 16.97 18.95 4.94
C ASN A 268 17.54 19.54 3.63
N PRO A 269 17.63 18.77 2.53
CA PRO A 269 18.10 19.30 1.25
C PRO A 269 17.08 20.25 0.59
N THR A 270 17.58 21.22 -0.18
CA THR A 270 16.75 22.08 -1.05
C THR A 270 16.52 21.48 -2.45
N ALA A 271 17.33 20.49 -2.84
CA ALA A 271 17.09 19.61 -3.97
C ALA A 271 17.78 18.25 -3.73
N TYR A 272 17.18 17.15 -4.19
CA TYR A 272 17.90 15.88 -4.31
C TYR A 272 18.73 15.92 -5.59
N ALA A 273 20.05 16.01 -5.43
CA ALA A 273 20.97 15.99 -6.56
C ALA A 273 20.92 14.65 -7.31
N ASP A 274 21.05 14.70 -8.64
CA ASP A 274 21.27 13.47 -9.42
C ASP A 274 22.57 12.80 -8.95
N GLN A 275 22.43 11.59 -8.43
CA GLN A 275 23.55 10.81 -7.95
C GLN A 275 24.36 10.21 -9.11
N GLY A 276 23.83 10.17 -10.34
CA GLY A 276 24.43 9.45 -11.46
C GLY A 276 24.39 7.94 -11.26
N CYS A 277 23.25 7.41 -10.81
CA CYS A 277 22.96 5.97 -10.85
C CYS A 277 22.36 5.60 -12.21
N TYR A 278 22.35 4.33 -12.61
CA TYR A 278 21.46 3.83 -13.67
C TYR A 278 20.32 2.98 -13.11
N LEU A 279 19.19 2.88 -13.82
CA LEU A 279 18.08 2.00 -13.50
C LEU A 279 18.43 0.55 -13.89
N PRO A 280 18.70 -0.37 -12.93
CA PRO A 280 19.04 -1.74 -13.25
C PRO A 280 17.82 -2.55 -13.70
N ASN A 281 18.06 -3.74 -14.24
CA ASN A 281 16.99 -4.68 -14.53
C ASN A 281 16.69 -5.53 -13.29
N TYR A 282 15.51 -5.35 -12.69
CA TYR A 282 15.05 -6.16 -11.55
C TYR A 282 14.41 -7.46 -12.05
N VAL A 283 14.81 -8.61 -11.51
CA VAL A 283 14.22 -9.92 -11.86
C VAL A 283 13.84 -10.74 -10.64
N SER A 284 12.81 -11.56 -10.78
CA SER A 284 12.23 -12.41 -9.74
C SER A 284 12.18 -13.84 -10.27
N LYS A 285 12.95 -14.73 -9.66
CA LYS A 285 13.15 -16.13 -10.08
C LYS A 285 13.69 -17.00 -8.94
N ASN A 286 13.48 -18.32 -8.99
CA ASN A 286 13.88 -19.29 -7.98
C ASN A 286 13.48 -18.86 -6.53
N GLY A 287 12.30 -18.24 -6.38
CA GLY A 287 11.80 -17.74 -5.09
C GLY A 287 12.57 -16.54 -4.53
N LYS A 288 13.33 -15.81 -5.37
CA LYS A 288 14.19 -14.68 -4.96
C LYS A 288 14.10 -13.51 -5.94
N MET A 289 14.31 -12.30 -5.41
CA MET A 289 14.52 -11.11 -6.24
C MET A 289 16.01 -10.80 -6.40
N TYR A 290 16.36 -10.22 -7.55
CA TYR A 290 17.72 -9.87 -7.93
C TYR A 290 17.75 -8.51 -8.63
N ILE A 291 18.83 -7.76 -8.38
CA ILE A 291 19.26 -6.64 -9.22
C ILE A 291 20.23 -7.19 -10.26
N VAL A 292 19.93 -7.02 -11.55
CA VAL A 292 20.83 -7.40 -12.65
C VAL A 292 21.53 -6.15 -13.17
N THR A 293 22.87 -6.15 -13.09
CA THR A 293 23.72 -5.03 -13.52
C THR A 293 23.84 -4.96 -15.05
N ASN A 294 24.36 -3.84 -15.56
CA ASN A 294 24.86 -3.68 -16.93
C ASN A 294 25.91 -4.73 -17.33
N THR A 295 26.62 -5.33 -16.37
CA THR A 295 27.57 -6.44 -16.56
C THR A 295 26.94 -7.84 -16.46
N ASN A 296 25.62 -7.95 -16.28
CA ASN A 296 24.87 -9.20 -16.02
C ASN A 296 25.27 -9.91 -14.70
N GLN A 297 25.80 -9.18 -13.72
CA GLN A 297 25.92 -9.69 -12.35
C GLN A 297 24.55 -9.65 -11.68
N GLU A 298 24.16 -10.76 -11.05
CA GLU A 298 22.91 -10.87 -10.31
C GLU A 298 23.18 -10.69 -8.81
N ILE A 299 22.71 -9.57 -8.24
CA ILE A 299 22.82 -9.26 -6.81
C ILE A 299 21.49 -9.64 -6.15
N PRO A 300 21.43 -10.70 -5.31
CA PRO A 300 20.20 -11.07 -4.62
C PRO A 300 19.80 -10.01 -3.60
N ILE A 301 18.49 -9.80 -3.42
CA ILE A 301 17.92 -8.80 -2.51
C ILE A 301 16.72 -9.36 -1.73
N ALA A 302 16.56 -8.87 -0.50
CA ALA A 302 15.37 -9.08 0.33
C ALA A 302 14.79 -7.73 0.81
N ILE A 303 13.52 -7.72 1.18
CA ILE A 303 12.74 -6.52 1.50
C ILE A 303 12.39 -6.48 2.99
N LYS A 304 12.98 -5.52 3.72
CA LYS A 304 12.39 -4.99 4.94
C LYS A 304 11.65 -3.69 4.55
N GLY A 305 10.41 -3.86 4.15
CA GLY A 305 9.58 -2.80 3.59
C GLY A 305 8.66 -2.18 4.63
N ILE A 306 8.09 -1.02 4.30
CA ILE A 306 6.97 -0.42 5.02
C ILE A 306 5.98 0.25 4.07
N ASN A 307 4.69 0.23 4.40
CA ASN A 307 3.67 0.98 3.68
C ASN A 307 3.63 2.43 4.20
N TRP A 308 3.61 3.41 3.29
CA TRP A 308 3.47 4.84 3.60
C TRP A 308 2.31 5.42 2.77
N PHE A 309 1.19 5.70 3.45
CA PHE A 309 -0.07 6.06 2.81
C PHE A 309 -0.41 7.56 2.89
N GLY A 310 -1.38 7.97 2.08
CA GLY A 310 -1.91 9.33 1.95
C GLY A 310 -2.10 9.76 0.49
N MET A 311 -1.28 9.26 -0.43
CA MET A 311 -1.34 9.58 -1.87
C MET A 311 -2.55 8.99 -2.58
N GLU A 312 -3.13 7.94 -2.02
CA GLU A 312 -4.36 7.30 -2.48
C GLU A 312 -5.65 8.06 -2.06
N THR A 313 -5.52 9.04 -1.15
CA THR A 313 -6.63 9.87 -0.62
C THR A 313 -6.90 11.15 -1.44
N GLU A 314 -7.92 11.93 -1.04
CA GLU A 314 -8.17 13.28 -1.60
C GLU A 314 -7.00 14.27 -1.40
N ASN A 315 -6.02 13.94 -0.54
CA ASN A 315 -4.84 14.79 -0.31
C ASN A 315 -3.73 14.62 -1.35
N ALA A 316 -3.70 13.51 -2.09
CA ALA A 316 -2.74 13.25 -3.17
C ALA A 316 -1.25 13.40 -2.78
N ILE A 317 -0.91 13.21 -1.49
CA ILE A 317 0.46 13.30 -0.92
C ILE A 317 0.53 12.40 0.33
N PRO A 318 1.68 11.76 0.67
CA PRO A 318 1.77 10.92 1.85
C PRO A 318 1.62 11.75 3.12
N PHE A 319 1.10 11.13 4.19
CA PHE A 319 0.93 11.81 5.47
C PHE A 319 2.25 12.01 6.21
N GLY A 320 2.24 12.89 7.21
CA GLY A 320 3.36 13.22 8.08
C GLY A 320 4.19 14.44 7.68
N LEU A 321 4.12 14.91 6.43
CA LEU A 321 5.06 15.91 5.90
C LEU A 321 4.85 17.37 6.38
N TRP A 322 3.88 17.60 7.27
CA TRP A 322 3.40 18.91 7.75
C TRP A 322 4.18 19.48 8.96
N THR A 323 5.45 19.12 9.11
CA THR A 323 6.26 19.38 10.33
C THR A 323 6.15 20.80 10.91
N ASN A 324 6.03 20.85 12.24
CA ASN A 324 5.88 22.04 13.07
C ASN A 324 6.36 21.75 14.52
N ASP A 325 6.07 22.65 15.46
CA ASP A 325 6.47 22.54 16.87
C ASP A 325 5.70 21.47 17.67
N GLN A 326 4.57 20.98 17.15
CA GLN A 326 3.66 20.04 17.81
C GLN A 326 3.72 18.65 17.19
N ASN A 327 3.77 18.54 15.85
CA ASN A 327 3.74 17.28 15.12
C ASN A 327 4.34 17.38 13.70
N GLY A 328 4.40 16.24 13.00
CA GLY A 328 4.85 16.13 11.61
C GLY A 328 6.37 16.09 11.47
N THR A 329 6.85 15.45 10.41
CA THR A 329 8.27 15.24 10.06
C THR A 329 8.57 15.70 8.62
N THR A 330 9.77 15.42 8.11
CA THR A 330 10.16 15.68 6.71
C THR A 330 10.46 14.39 5.97
N LEU A 331 10.43 14.43 4.63
CA LEU A 331 10.86 13.28 3.81
C LEU A 331 12.29 12.82 4.16
N PHE A 332 13.19 13.74 4.45
CA PHE A 332 14.60 13.45 4.72
C PHE A 332 14.83 12.82 6.10
N GLU A 333 14.17 13.30 7.16
CA GLU A 333 14.22 12.63 8.47
C GLU A 333 13.47 11.29 8.45
N LEU A 334 12.36 11.18 7.72
CA LEU A 334 11.62 9.94 7.54
C LEU A 334 12.46 8.89 6.80
N ALA A 335 13.11 9.26 5.69
CA ALA A 335 14.04 8.38 4.98
C ALA A 335 15.28 8.02 5.83
N SER A 336 15.80 8.97 6.62
CA SER A 336 16.86 8.73 7.60
C SER A 336 16.45 7.74 8.68
N PHE A 337 15.22 7.87 9.23
CA PHE A 337 14.63 6.97 10.22
C PHE A 337 14.48 5.55 9.67
N LEU A 338 13.92 5.39 8.47
CA LEU A 338 13.78 4.09 7.82
C LEU A 338 15.16 3.43 7.57
N SER A 339 16.10 4.17 6.97
CA SER A 339 17.44 3.69 6.64
C SER A 339 18.24 3.29 7.89
N ARG A 340 18.26 4.11 8.95
CA ARG A 340 18.97 3.80 10.20
C ARG A 340 18.33 2.67 11.02
N ASN A 341 17.07 2.33 10.73
CA ASN A 341 16.37 1.15 11.27
C ASN A 341 16.32 -0.04 10.27
N GLN A 342 17.21 -0.04 9.27
CA GLN A 342 17.42 -1.09 8.26
C GLN A 342 16.23 -1.38 7.31
N PHE A 343 15.23 -0.50 7.23
CA PHE A 343 14.23 -0.58 6.16
C PHE A 343 14.85 -0.17 4.83
N ASN A 344 14.58 -0.94 3.77
CA ASN A 344 15.19 -0.74 2.45
C ASN A 344 14.17 -0.60 1.31
N SER A 345 12.86 -0.58 1.62
CA SER A 345 11.81 -0.32 0.63
C SER A 345 10.60 0.38 1.25
N VAL A 346 9.88 1.16 0.43
CA VAL A 346 8.57 1.74 0.76
C VAL A 346 7.56 1.32 -0.32
N ARG A 347 6.40 0.80 0.09
CA ARG A 347 5.23 0.64 -0.78
C ARG A 347 4.43 1.94 -0.68
N LEU A 348 4.28 2.61 -1.83
CA LEU A 348 3.73 3.96 -1.96
C LEU A 348 2.37 3.87 -2.67
N LEU A 349 1.31 4.07 -1.90
CA LEU A 349 -0.07 3.84 -2.31
C LEU A 349 -0.58 4.97 -3.22
N LEU A 350 -1.03 4.64 -4.43
CA LEU A 350 -1.48 5.60 -5.44
C LEU A 350 -2.96 5.40 -5.82
N THR A 351 -3.50 6.37 -6.55
CA THR A 351 -4.86 6.33 -7.10
C THR A 351 -4.87 6.48 -8.62
N VAL A 352 -5.51 5.55 -9.34
CA VAL A 352 -5.61 5.54 -10.81
C VAL A 352 -6.12 6.87 -11.36
N SER A 353 -7.23 7.40 -10.85
CA SER A 353 -7.75 8.70 -11.31
C SER A 353 -6.81 9.87 -11.00
N SER A 354 -6.01 9.81 -9.93
CA SER A 354 -5.06 10.87 -9.55
C SER A 354 -3.82 10.87 -10.46
N ILE A 355 -3.39 9.70 -10.93
CA ILE A 355 -2.36 9.57 -11.98
C ILE A 355 -2.89 10.18 -13.29
N LEU A 356 -4.08 9.79 -13.73
CA LEU A 356 -4.66 10.22 -15.01
C LEU A 356 -4.99 11.72 -15.07
N ASN A 357 -5.47 12.29 -13.96
CA ASN A 357 -5.72 13.73 -13.84
C ASN A 357 -4.47 14.52 -13.43
N ASN A 358 -3.37 13.84 -13.11
CA ASN A 358 -2.14 14.37 -12.52
C ASN A 358 -2.38 15.30 -11.31
N THR A 359 -3.31 14.89 -10.43
CA THR A 359 -3.84 15.69 -9.32
C THR A 359 -2.75 16.34 -8.47
N ALA A 360 -2.76 17.66 -8.34
CA ALA A 360 -1.80 18.37 -7.50
C ALA A 360 -1.97 18.02 -6.01
N PRO A 361 -0.86 17.75 -5.28
CA PRO A 361 -0.85 17.58 -3.83
C PRO A 361 -1.63 18.65 -3.06
N ASN A 362 -2.30 18.24 -1.98
CA ASN A 362 -2.78 19.16 -0.96
C ASN A 362 -1.58 19.75 -0.20
N ARG A 363 -1.14 20.94 -0.64
CA ARG A 363 -0.01 21.68 -0.06
C ARG A 363 -0.17 21.95 1.45
N GLY A 364 -1.40 21.98 1.97
CA GLY A 364 -1.68 22.09 3.40
C GLY A 364 -1.20 20.90 4.24
N MET A 365 -0.84 19.77 3.62
CA MET A 365 -0.28 18.58 4.26
C MET A 365 1.26 18.55 4.26
N VAL A 366 1.92 19.61 3.77
CA VAL A 366 3.38 19.68 3.63
C VAL A 366 3.92 20.99 4.18
N HIS A 367 4.88 20.93 5.10
CA HIS A 367 5.63 22.13 5.50
C HIS A 367 6.70 22.43 4.44
N GLU A 368 6.31 23.17 3.41
CA GLU A 368 7.10 23.39 2.18
C GLU A 368 8.53 23.88 2.44
N TYR A 369 8.74 24.80 3.40
CA TYR A 369 10.08 25.31 3.72
C TYR A 369 11.02 24.24 4.33
N ALA A 370 10.47 23.25 5.03
CA ALA A 370 11.29 22.14 5.57
C ALA A 370 11.49 21.02 4.53
N ASN A 371 10.57 20.91 3.57
CA ASN A 371 10.60 19.92 2.50
C ASN A 371 10.87 20.59 1.13
N ALA A 372 11.79 21.57 1.08
CA ALA A 372 12.00 22.43 -0.09
C ALA A 372 12.40 21.68 -1.38
N ALA A 373 12.90 20.45 -1.27
CA ALA A 373 13.19 19.55 -2.39
C ALA A 373 11.95 18.82 -3.00
N LEU A 374 10.74 18.98 -2.43
CA LEU A 374 9.51 18.39 -2.98
C LEU A 374 8.91 19.26 -4.09
N ASP A 375 8.65 18.65 -5.24
CA ASP A 375 7.91 19.29 -6.33
C ASP A 375 6.42 18.99 -6.19
N LEU A 376 5.70 19.91 -5.54
CA LEU A 376 4.25 19.82 -5.33
C LEU A 376 3.41 20.36 -6.51
N THR A 377 4.00 20.49 -7.71
CA THR A 377 3.28 21.02 -8.89
C THR A 377 2.13 20.12 -9.36
N ASN A 378 2.33 18.80 -9.30
CA ASN A 378 1.40 17.78 -9.79
C ASN A 378 1.71 16.40 -9.17
N TYR A 379 0.86 15.40 -9.39
CA TYR A 379 1.01 14.06 -8.80
C TYR A 379 2.33 13.38 -9.18
N THR A 380 2.69 13.37 -10.47
CA THR A 380 3.90 12.72 -10.96
C THR A 380 5.20 13.41 -10.49
N SER A 381 5.19 14.74 -10.40
CA SER A 381 6.26 15.53 -9.77
C SER A 381 6.47 15.17 -8.30
N ALA A 382 5.38 14.98 -7.56
CA ALA A 382 5.43 14.58 -6.15
C ALA A 382 5.99 13.16 -5.98
N ILE A 383 5.48 12.18 -6.74
CA ILE A 383 6.03 10.81 -6.77
C ILE A 383 7.53 10.88 -7.08
N GLY A 384 7.93 11.60 -8.13
CA GLY A 384 9.34 11.68 -8.54
C GLY A 384 10.26 12.25 -7.45
N THR A 385 9.82 13.26 -6.70
CA THR A 385 10.63 13.87 -5.63
C THR A 385 10.64 13.03 -4.33
N LEU A 386 9.56 12.33 -4.01
CA LEU A 386 9.52 11.30 -2.96
C LEU A 386 10.48 10.13 -3.28
N VAL A 387 10.43 9.61 -4.52
CA VAL A 387 11.30 8.52 -5.00
C VAL A 387 12.78 8.90 -4.91
N GLN A 388 13.17 10.10 -5.37
CA GLN A 388 14.55 10.59 -5.27
C GLN A 388 15.03 10.72 -3.82
N GLY A 389 14.17 11.22 -2.92
CA GLY A 389 14.52 11.34 -1.50
C GLY A 389 14.70 10.00 -0.80
N LEU A 390 13.86 9.00 -1.10
CA LEU A 390 14.05 7.64 -0.61
C LEU A 390 15.32 7.01 -1.22
N GLY A 391 15.56 7.21 -2.52
CA GLY A 391 16.76 6.74 -3.21
C GLY A 391 18.05 7.32 -2.64
N HIS A 392 18.03 8.57 -2.18
CA HIS A 392 19.16 9.23 -1.51
C HIS A 392 19.66 8.43 -0.28
N HIS A 393 18.76 7.78 0.45
CA HIS A 393 19.07 6.95 1.63
C HIS A 393 19.18 5.44 1.33
N GLY A 394 19.24 5.05 0.05
CA GLY A 394 19.31 3.65 -0.37
C GLY A 394 17.99 2.89 -0.19
N ILE A 395 16.85 3.59 -0.19
CA ILE A 395 15.51 3.00 -0.04
C ILE A 395 14.85 2.90 -1.42
N SER A 396 14.38 1.70 -1.75
CA SER A 396 13.62 1.44 -2.97
C SER A 396 12.14 1.82 -2.83
N VAL A 397 11.45 1.95 -3.96
CA VAL A 397 10.01 2.23 -4.01
C VAL A 397 9.29 1.16 -4.81
N LEU A 398 8.24 0.59 -4.23
CA LEU A 398 7.18 -0.11 -4.94
C LEU A 398 6.02 0.87 -5.08
N LEU A 399 5.63 1.19 -6.32
CA LEU A 399 4.41 1.95 -6.58
C LEU A 399 3.22 0.99 -6.47
N ASP A 400 2.12 1.38 -5.84
CA ASP A 400 0.91 0.54 -5.71
C ASP A 400 -0.30 1.24 -6.34
N LEU A 401 -1.05 0.55 -7.21
CA LEU A 401 -2.37 0.99 -7.65
C LEU A 401 -3.44 0.66 -6.59
N HIS A 402 -3.40 1.41 -5.49
CA HIS A 402 -4.21 1.13 -4.32
C HIS A 402 -5.71 1.29 -4.60
N ASN A 403 -6.10 2.49 -5.03
CA ASN A 403 -7.49 2.88 -5.30
C ASN A 403 -7.72 3.18 -6.79
N LEU A 404 -8.96 3.02 -7.25
CA LEU A 404 -9.38 3.50 -8.57
C LEU A 404 -9.64 5.01 -8.56
N SER A 405 -10.30 5.50 -7.51
CA SER A 405 -10.47 6.93 -7.22
C SER A 405 -10.42 7.21 -5.71
N PRO A 406 -10.28 8.45 -5.23
CA PRO A 406 -10.24 8.74 -3.79
C PRO A 406 -11.50 8.33 -3.00
N SER A 407 -12.59 7.99 -3.70
CA SER A 407 -13.83 7.45 -3.12
C SER A 407 -14.19 6.04 -3.64
N ASP A 408 -13.30 5.37 -4.38
CA ASP A 408 -13.51 4.01 -4.91
C ASP A 408 -12.20 3.22 -4.77
N ARG A 409 -12.16 2.32 -3.77
CA ARG A 409 -11.05 1.36 -3.60
C ARG A 409 -10.91 0.42 -4.78
N GLY A 410 -12.00 0.11 -5.50
CA GLY A 410 -12.05 -0.91 -6.53
C GLY A 410 -11.95 -2.32 -5.96
N ALA A 411 -13.07 -3.04 -5.93
CA ALA A 411 -13.10 -4.49 -5.66
C ALA A 411 -12.43 -5.34 -6.77
N SER A 412 -12.09 -4.68 -7.88
CA SER A 412 -11.39 -5.17 -9.06
C SER A 412 -10.45 -4.07 -9.56
N TRP A 413 -9.64 -4.33 -10.60
CA TRP A 413 -8.77 -3.35 -11.25
C TRP A 413 -9.52 -2.37 -12.18
N PHE A 414 -10.85 -2.39 -12.14
CA PHE A 414 -11.77 -1.50 -12.83
C PHE A 414 -13.11 -1.42 -12.09
N SER A 415 -13.89 -0.38 -12.39
CA SER A 415 -15.26 -0.17 -11.93
C SER A 415 -16.07 0.55 -13.01
N ASN A 416 -17.32 0.94 -12.71
CA ASN A 416 -18.16 1.69 -13.65
C ASN A 416 -17.69 3.14 -13.88
N SER A 417 -16.84 3.69 -13.01
CA SER A 417 -16.30 5.05 -13.09
C SER A 417 -14.83 5.11 -13.55
N VAL A 418 -14.09 4.01 -13.42
CA VAL A 418 -12.69 3.87 -13.85
C VAL A 418 -12.54 2.55 -14.59
N THR A 419 -12.47 2.60 -15.92
CA THR A 419 -12.47 1.40 -16.76
C THR A 419 -11.11 0.68 -16.76
N GLU A 420 -11.07 -0.58 -17.21
CA GLU A 420 -9.81 -1.31 -17.41
C GLU A 420 -8.84 -0.54 -18.34
N ALA A 421 -9.36 0.20 -19.32
CA ALA A 421 -8.58 1.05 -20.19
C ALA A 421 -7.99 2.28 -19.45
N ASP A 422 -8.68 2.80 -18.43
CA ASP A 422 -8.19 3.90 -17.61
C ASP A 422 -7.04 3.43 -16.70
N THR A 423 -7.21 2.28 -16.05
CA THR A 423 -6.14 1.63 -15.27
C THR A 423 -4.92 1.32 -16.15
N LEU A 424 -5.11 0.80 -17.37
CA LEU A 424 -4.01 0.57 -18.32
C LEU A 424 -3.29 1.87 -18.73
N ARG A 425 -4.01 2.99 -18.91
CA ARG A 425 -3.39 4.30 -19.16
C ARG A 425 -2.65 4.84 -17.95
N ALA A 426 -3.08 4.54 -16.72
CA ALA A 426 -2.35 4.92 -15.51
C ALA A 426 -1.04 4.12 -15.37
N VAL A 427 -1.08 2.80 -15.62
CA VAL A 427 0.13 1.94 -15.71
C VAL A 427 1.13 2.48 -16.73
N GLU A 428 0.64 2.82 -17.94
CA GLU A 428 1.46 3.42 -19.00
C GLU A 428 2.05 4.78 -18.58
N THR A 429 1.24 5.64 -17.96
CA THR A 429 1.70 6.95 -17.46
C THR A 429 2.82 6.81 -16.43
N LEU A 430 2.68 5.91 -15.45
CA LEU A 430 3.74 5.65 -14.46
C LEU A 430 5.01 5.11 -15.14
N ALA A 431 4.90 4.06 -15.95
CA ALA A 431 6.06 3.43 -16.58
C ALA A 431 6.78 4.39 -17.55
N ALA A 432 6.06 5.14 -18.38
CA ALA A 432 6.66 6.10 -19.31
C ALA A 432 7.26 7.33 -18.61
N THR A 433 6.73 7.75 -17.45
CA THR A 433 7.27 8.88 -16.69
C THR A 433 8.52 8.51 -15.88
N PHE A 434 8.57 7.29 -15.34
CA PHE A 434 9.58 6.92 -14.34
C PHE A 434 10.61 5.86 -14.77
N CYS A 435 10.50 5.25 -15.96
CA CYS A 435 11.48 4.26 -16.42
C CYS A 435 12.79 4.88 -16.94
N HIS A 436 13.53 5.57 -16.08
CA HIS A 436 14.88 6.03 -16.39
C HIS A 436 15.73 6.23 -15.13
N ASP A 437 17.04 6.35 -15.35
CA ASP A 437 18.13 6.39 -14.37
C ASP A 437 17.92 7.31 -13.15
N LYS A 438 17.19 8.42 -13.31
CA LYS A 438 16.85 9.35 -12.20
C LYS A 438 16.00 8.70 -11.10
N TYR A 439 15.23 7.67 -11.46
CA TYR A 439 14.32 6.93 -10.58
C TYR A 439 14.72 5.46 -10.49
N TRP A 440 16.03 5.20 -10.56
CA TRP A 440 16.66 3.88 -10.50
C TRP A 440 16.17 2.96 -9.39
N ASN A 441 15.68 3.51 -8.29
CA ASN A 441 15.25 2.80 -7.09
C ASN A 441 13.77 2.35 -7.11
N ILE A 442 13.02 2.61 -8.19
CA ILE A 442 11.67 2.04 -8.37
C ILE A 442 11.80 0.57 -8.79
N LEU A 443 11.28 -0.35 -7.97
CA LEU A 443 11.26 -1.79 -8.25
C LEU A 443 10.27 -2.13 -9.37
N GLY A 444 9.15 -1.42 -9.41
CA GLY A 444 8.05 -1.63 -10.33
C GLY A 444 6.70 -1.26 -9.74
N LEU A 445 5.68 -2.04 -10.07
CA LEU A 445 4.28 -1.72 -9.78
C LEU A 445 3.55 -2.91 -9.15
N ASP A 446 2.85 -2.64 -8.05
CA ASP A 446 1.78 -3.48 -7.51
C ASP A 446 0.51 -3.20 -8.30
N LEU A 447 -0.02 -4.24 -8.95
CA LEU A 447 -0.93 -4.04 -10.09
C LEU A 447 -2.35 -3.65 -9.67
N LYS A 448 -2.78 -4.06 -8.47
CA LYS A 448 -4.01 -3.63 -7.81
C LYS A 448 -4.03 -4.15 -6.37
N ASN A 449 -4.13 -3.24 -5.40
CA ASN A 449 -4.33 -3.58 -4.00
C ASN A 449 -5.66 -4.30 -3.72
N GLU A 450 -5.63 -5.30 -2.85
CA GLU A 450 -6.78 -6.01 -2.27
C GLU A 450 -7.97 -6.30 -3.23
N PRO A 451 -7.79 -7.11 -4.29
CA PRO A 451 -8.91 -7.57 -5.12
C PRO A 451 -9.89 -8.46 -4.34
N THR A 452 -11.17 -8.04 -4.24
CA THR A 452 -12.19 -8.72 -3.41
C THR A 452 -13.31 -9.40 -4.20
N GLU A 453 -13.72 -8.85 -5.35
CA GLU A 453 -14.82 -9.37 -6.19
C GLU A 453 -14.31 -9.93 -7.54
N VAL A 454 -13.07 -10.42 -7.54
CA VAL A 454 -12.40 -11.04 -8.67
C VAL A 454 -12.35 -12.56 -8.57
N THR A 455 -12.21 -13.22 -9.71
CA THR A 455 -11.93 -14.66 -9.81
C THR A 455 -10.48 -14.90 -10.24
N TRP A 456 -10.06 -16.17 -10.25
CA TRP A 456 -8.75 -16.57 -10.75
C TRP A 456 -8.84 -17.86 -11.56
N GLY A 457 -8.42 -17.82 -12.83
CA GLY A 457 -8.31 -19.00 -13.70
C GLY A 457 -9.51 -19.30 -14.60
N ASP A 458 -10.66 -18.64 -14.40
CA ASP A 458 -11.88 -18.92 -15.20
C ASP A 458 -11.89 -18.26 -16.60
N ASN A 459 -10.94 -17.36 -16.89
CA ASN A 459 -10.85 -16.55 -18.12
C ASN A 459 -12.04 -15.58 -18.32
N GLY A 460 -12.84 -15.33 -17.29
CA GLY A 460 -13.97 -14.41 -17.31
C GLY A 460 -13.56 -12.91 -17.30
N PRO A 461 -14.55 -11.99 -17.35
CA PRO A 461 -14.30 -10.56 -17.25
C PRO A 461 -13.64 -10.16 -15.92
N ASN A 462 -13.90 -10.90 -14.85
CA ASN A 462 -13.35 -10.67 -13.52
C ASN A 462 -12.13 -11.54 -13.17
N ASP A 463 -11.57 -12.31 -14.14
CA ASP A 463 -10.36 -13.13 -13.89
C ASP A 463 -9.14 -12.22 -13.64
N PHE A 464 -8.73 -12.03 -12.39
CA PHE A 464 -7.61 -11.15 -12.07
C PHE A 464 -6.28 -11.68 -12.61
N ARG A 465 -6.16 -12.98 -12.87
CA ARG A 465 -5.03 -13.54 -13.62
C ARG A 465 -4.93 -12.92 -15.03
N ARG A 466 -6.07 -12.66 -15.70
CA ARG A 466 -6.14 -11.93 -16.98
C ARG A 466 -5.80 -10.45 -16.78
N GLY A 467 -6.38 -9.83 -15.75
CA GLY A 467 -6.12 -8.43 -15.38
C GLY A 467 -4.64 -8.16 -15.14
N ALA A 468 -4.06 -8.82 -14.14
CA ALA A 468 -2.64 -8.79 -13.80
C ALA A 468 -1.75 -9.08 -15.02
N THR A 469 -2.05 -10.11 -15.82
CA THR A 469 -1.29 -10.38 -17.05
C THR A 469 -1.35 -9.21 -18.04
N THR A 470 -2.50 -8.53 -18.17
CA THR A 470 -2.68 -7.42 -19.11
C THR A 470 -1.98 -6.15 -18.62
N LEU A 471 -2.14 -5.81 -17.34
CA LEU A 471 -1.52 -4.68 -16.66
C LEU A 471 0.01 -4.82 -16.64
N ALA A 472 0.54 -5.97 -16.20
CA ALA A 472 1.98 -6.24 -16.17
C ALA A 472 2.61 -6.17 -17.57
N ASN A 473 1.95 -6.69 -18.60
CA ASN A 473 2.47 -6.58 -19.96
C ASN A 473 2.37 -5.14 -20.53
N GLN A 474 1.44 -4.29 -20.05
CA GLN A 474 1.42 -2.86 -20.39
C GLN A 474 2.55 -2.09 -19.70
N MET A 475 2.82 -2.40 -18.42
CA MET A 475 3.98 -1.88 -17.70
C MET A 475 5.28 -2.29 -18.39
N LEU A 476 5.50 -3.59 -18.63
CA LEU A 476 6.76 -4.14 -19.17
C LEU A 476 7.04 -3.75 -20.63
N ARG A 477 6.03 -3.34 -21.39
CA ARG A 477 6.21 -2.71 -22.72
C ARG A 477 6.91 -1.34 -22.63
N ASN A 478 6.63 -0.59 -21.56
CA ASN A 478 7.17 0.75 -21.33
C ASN A 478 8.41 0.71 -20.44
N CYS A 479 8.47 -0.21 -19.47
CA CYS A 479 9.62 -0.43 -18.61
C CYS A 479 9.95 -1.91 -18.44
N SER A 480 10.80 -2.44 -19.32
CA SER A 480 11.29 -3.82 -19.26
C SER A 480 12.19 -4.11 -18.05
N ASN A 481 12.67 -3.08 -17.33
CA ASN A 481 13.51 -3.21 -16.14
C ASN A 481 12.71 -3.48 -14.85
N TRP A 482 11.43 -3.11 -14.77
CA TRP A 482 10.61 -3.24 -13.56
C TRP A 482 10.10 -4.66 -13.30
N LEU A 483 9.59 -4.90 -12.08
CA LEU A 483 8.86 -6.08 -11.62
C LEU A 483 7.36 -5.80 -11.49
N ALA A 484 6.53 -6.81 -11.74
CA ALA A 484 5.10 -6.78 -11.50
C ALA A 484 4.80 -7.52 -10.19
N PHE A 485 4.30 -6.80 -9.19
CA PHE A 485 3.82 -7.35 -7.92
C PHE A 485 2.33 -7.71 -8.08
N VAL A 486 1.97 -8.92 -7.65
CA VAL A 486 0.65 -9.50 -7.93
C VAL A 486 0.06 -10.11 -6.66
N GLU A 487 -1.00 -9.48 -6.18
CA GLU A 487 -1.78 -9.91 -5.03
C GLU A 487 -2.76 -11.06 -5.35
N GLY A 488 -3.34 -11.64 -4.30
CA GLY A 488 -4.38 -12.67 -4.36
C GLY A 488 -5.80 -12.10 -4.45
N ASN A 489 -6.79 -12.98 -4.32
CA ASN A 489 -8.21 -12.64 -4.21
C ASN A 489 -8.77 -13.01 -2.82
N SER A 490 -10.00 -12.63 -2.50
CA SER A 490 -10.69 -13.10 -1.28
C SER A 490 -12.11 -13.61 -1.51
N ALA A 491 -12.55 -13.81 -2.76
CA ALA A 491 -13.96 -13.97 -3.11
C ALA A 491 -14.59 -15.30 -2.62
N LYS A 492 -13.79 -16.26 -2.14
CA LYS A 492 -14.20 -17.63 -1.81
C LYS A 492 -14.17 -17.90 -0.31
N ILE A 493 -15.19 -18.62 0.16
CA ILE A 493 -15.18 -19.23 1.49
C ILE A 493 -14.30 -20.48 1.42
N GLN A 494 -13.23 -20.47 2.22
CA GLN A 494 -12.31 -21.58 2.43
C GLN A 494 -12.70 -22.39 3.67
N SER A 495 -12.13 -23.59 3.77
CA SER A 495 -12.18 -24.41 4.98
C SER A 495 -10.80 -25.02 5.25
N GLY A 496 -10.39 -25.06 6.51
CA GLY A 496 -9.06 -25.51 6.92
C GLY A 496 -9.07 -26.13 8.32
N MET A 497 -8.03 -26.88 8.67
CA MET A 497 -7.95 -27.65 9.92
C MET A 497 -6.70 -27.23 10.72
N TYR A 498 -6.81 -26.11 11.44
CA TYR A 498 -5.66 -25.48 12.12
C TYR A 498 -5.77 -25.65 13.64
N GLY A 499 -4.67 -26.01 14.31
CA GLY A 499 -4.70 -26.31 15.76
C GLY A 499 -5.61 -27.49 16.16
N GLY A 500 -5.94 -28.37 15.20
CA GLY A 500 -6.94 -29.43 15.38
C GLY A 500 -8.40 -28.97 15.31
N GLN A 501 -8.66 -27.71 14.92
CA GLN A 501 -9.99 -27.13 14.78
C GLN A 501 -10.35 -26.92 13.31
N GLN A 502 -11.47 -27.52 12.88
CA GLN A 502 -12.08 -27.22 11.59
C GLN A 502 -12.63 -25.79 11.62
N THR A 503 -12.19 -24.97 10.66
CA THR A 503 -12.62 -23.58 10.49
C THR A 503 -13.24 -23.36 9.11
N TRP A 504 -13.99 -22.27 8.99
CA TRP A 504 -14.47 -21.68 7.74
C TRP A 504 -14.25 -20.17 7.78
N PHE A 505 -13.70 -19.63 6.69
CA PHE A 505 -13.22 -18.26 6.62
C PHE A 505 -13.16 -17.80 5.16
N MET A 506 -12.97 -16.51 4.92
CA MET A 506 -12.45 -16.01 3.64
C MET A 506 -10.97 -15.69 3.85
N ASP A 507 -10.14 -15.94 2.83
CA ASP A 507 -8.75 -15.49 2.83
C ASP A 507 -8.68 -13.96 3.01
N TRP A 508 -7.55 -13.43 3.46
CA TRP A 508 -7.36 -11.98 3.53
C TRP A 508 -7.57 -11.36 2.14
N TRP A 509 -8.08 -10.13 2.09
CA TRP A 509 -8.11 -9.35 0.86
C TRP A 509 -6.66 -9.20 0.36
N GLY A 510 -6.40 -9.40 -0.94
CA GLY A 510 -5.03 -9.50 -1.47
C GLY A 510 -4.23 -10.76 -1.05
N GLY A 511 -4.75 -11.61 -0.17
CA GLY A 511 -4.04 -12.78 0.37
C GLY A 511 -4.28 -14.11 -0.38
N GLY A 512 -5.50 -14.38 -0.85
CA GLY A 512 -5.87 -15.71 -1.37
C GLY A 512 -5.26 -16.03 -2.74
N MET A 513 -4.25 -16.91 -2.74
CA MET A 513 -3.48 -17.32 -3.93
C MET A 513 -3.61 -18.82 -4.24
N ARG A 514 -4.68 -19.47 -3.76
CA ARG A 514 -4.87 -20.93 -3.80
C ARG A 514 -5.00 -21.50 -5.21
N GLU A 515 -5.52 -20.72 -6.15
CA GLU A 515 -5.65 -21.13 -7.55
C GLU A 515 -4.35 -20.99 -8.36
N ILE A 516 -3.41 -20.16 -7.92
CA ILE A 516 -2.25 -19.75 -8.74
C ILE A 516 -1.38 -20.94 -9.17
N GLY A 517 -1.16 -21.94 -8.30
CA GLY A 517 -0.37 -23.12 -8.66
C GLY A 517 -1.01 -24.02 -9.72
N THR A 518 -2.33 -23.96 -9.89
CA THR A 518 -3.06 -24.70 -10.94
C THR A 518 -3.31 -23.84 -12.19
N ASN A 519 -3.40 -22.53 -12.01
CA ASN A 519 -3.66 -21.54 -13.05
C ASN A 519 -2.62 -20.41 -12.97
N PRO A 520 -1.34 -20.68 -13.28
CA PRO A 520 -0.30 -19.66 -13.20
C PRO A 520 -0.55 -18.54 -14.24
N LEU A 521 -0.12 -17.33 -13.90
CA LEU A 521 -0.06 -16.23 -14.85
C LEU A 521 1.21 -16.33 -15.71
N THR A 522 1.22 -15.73 -16.89
CA THR A 522 2.40 -15.78 -17.79
C THR A 522 2.56 -14.45 -18.51
N LEU A 523 3.75 -13.87 -18.40
CA LEU A 523 4.09 -12.58 -19.00
C LEU A 523 4.97 -12.78 -20.24
N ASN A 524 4.98 -11.79 -21.13
CA ASN A 524 5.81 -11.82 -22.34
C ASN A 524 7.31 -11.72 -22.01
N THR A 525 7.65 -11.16 -20.84
CA THR A 525 9.01 -11.06 -20.30
C THR A 525 9.15 -12.01 -19.12
N ALA A 526 10.08 -12.97 -19.21
CA ALA A 526 10.33 -13.96 -18.16
C ALA A 526 10.92 -13.33 -16.88
N HIS A 527 10.74 -14.01 -15.74
CA HIS A 527 11.29 -13.62 -14.43
C HIS A 527 10.86 -12.22 -13.94
N LYS A 528 9.61 -11.82 -14.23
CA LYS A 528 9.06 -10.50 -13.87
C LYS A 528 7.94 -10.48 -12.84
N VAL A 529 7.57 -11.65 -12.28
CA VAL A 529 6.46 -11.79 -11.34
C VAL A 529 6.97 -11.86 -9.91
N VAL A 530 6.47 -11.00 -9.03
CA VAL A 530 6.54 -11.16 -7.57
C VAL A 530 5.13 -11.40 -7.09
N TYR A 531 4.93 -12.39 -6.23
CA TYR A 531 3.65 -12.64 -5.58
C TYR A 531 3.60 -11.86 -4.27
N ALA A 532 2.56 -11.04 -4.10
CA ALA A 532 2.46 -10.02 -3.05
C ALA A 532 1.30 -10.25 -2.07
N PRO A 533 1.19 -11.41 -1.40
CA PRO A 533 0.03 -11.70 -0.56
C PRO A 533 -0.04 -10.81 0.68
N HIS A 534 -1.25 -10.51 1.13
CA HIS A 534 -1.50 -9.84 2.41
C HIS A 534 -1.78 -10.86 3.52
N TYR A 535 -1.31 -10.59 4.74
CA TYR A 535 -1.66 -11.40 5.91
C TYR A 535 -1.71 -10.58 7.20
N TYR A 536 -2.84 -10.61 7.90
CA TYR A 536 -3.13 -9.73 9.03
C TYR A 536 -3.36 -10.45 10.37
N SER A 537 -3.38 -9.67 11.45
CA SER A 537 -3.77 -10.12 12.79
C SER A 537 -5.29 -10.00 13.04
N PRO A 538 -5.82 -10.54 14.16
CA PRO A 538 -7.24 -10.39 14.52
C PRO A 538 -7.74 -8.94 14.64
N SER A 539 -6.85 -7.94 14.70
CA SER A 539 -7.23 -6.53 14.77
C SER A 539 -7.87 -5.98 13.50
N VAL A 540 -7.61 -6.60 12.34
CA VAL A 540 -8.29 -6.31 11.07
C VAL A 540 -9.60 -7.08 10.98
N TYR A 541 -9.57 -8.40 11.22
CA TYR A 541 -10.76 -9.23 11.36
C TYR A 541 -10.51 -10.43 12.27
N PRO A 542 -11.41 -10.79 13.23
CA PRO A 542 -11.24 -11.94 14.10
C PRO A 542 -11.38 -13.27 13.35
N GLN A 543 -10.32 -13.70 12.66
CA GLN A 543 -10.28 -14.98 11.95
C GLN A 543 -10.37 -16.15 12.94
N ALA A 544 -11.33 -17.06 12.72
CA ALA A 544 -11.70 -18.10 13.69
C ALA A 544 -10.65 -19.20 13.90
N TYR A 545 -9.55 -19.18 13.15
CA TYR A 545 -8.39 -20.05 13.39
C TYR A 545 -7.35 -19.44 14.33
N LEU A 546 -7.29 -18.10 14.46
CA LEU A 546 -6.32 -17.41 15.30
C LEU A 546 -6.64 -17.49 16.81
N VAL A 547 -7.80 -18.07 17.17
CA VAL A 547 -8.21 -18.38 18.55
C VAL A 547 -8.85 -19.78 18.63
N GLN A 548 -8.80 -20.39 19.81
CA GLN A 548 -9.42 -21.69 20.08
C GLN A 548 -10.91 -21.51 20.42
N GLY A 549 -11.77 -22.19 19.67
CA GLY A 549 -13.21 -22.23 19.87
C GLY A 549 -13.88 -20.86 19.81
N GLY A 550 -14.83 -20.65 20.72
CA GLY A 550 -15.69 -19.47 20.75
C GLY A 550 -16.86 -19.55 19.77
N LYS A 551 -17.65 -18.48 19.72
CA LYS A 551 -18.88 -18.33 18.94
C LYS A 551 -18.82 -17.02 18.16
N ARG A 552 -19.14 -17.06 16.86
CA ARG A 552 -19.32 -15.85 16.04
C ARG A 552 -20.62 -15.15 16.42
N GLU A 553 -20.55 -13.87 16.77
CA GLU A 553 -21.70 -13.03 17.15
C GLU A 553 -21.59 -11.66 16.46
N GLY A 554 -22.17 -11.54 15.26
CA GLY A 554 -21.78 -10.48 14.33
C GLY A 554 -20.35 -10.74 13.86
N ASP A 555 -19.50 -9.70 13.82
CA ASP A 555 -18.10 -9.85 13.41
C ASP A 555 -17.20 -10.42 14.50
N ILE A 556 -17.56 -10.27 15.78
CA ILE A 556 -16.72 -10.68 16.92
C ILE A 556 -16.84 -12.18 17.22
N LEU A 557 -15.83 -12.70 17.93
CA LEU A 557 -15.83 -14.01 18.57
C LEU A 557 -16.01 -13.84 20.09
N THR A 558 -16.96 -14.55 20.69
CA THR A 558 -17.17 -14.57 22.15
C THR A 558 -16.89 -15.97 22.72
N GLY A 559 -16.43 -16.05 23.97
CA GLY A 559 -16.14 -17.33 24.65
C GLY A 559 -14.97 -18.14 24.07
N TYR A 560 -14.11 -17.53 23.25
CA TYR A 560 -12.88 -18.14 22.74
C TYR A 560 -11.80 -18.25 23.82
N ARG A 561 -10.72 -18.98 23.51
CA ARG A 561 -9.45 -18.97 24.25
C ARG A 561 -8.32 -18.58 23.31
N GLU A 562 -7.30 -17.93 23.83
CA GLU A 562 -6.08 -17.68 23.05
C GLU A 562 -5.21 -18.93 23.03
N TRP A 563 -4.65 -19.26 21.86
CA TRP A 563 -3.68 -20.34 21.72
C TRP A 563 -2.39 -20.05 22.50
N ASP A 564 -1.65 -21.09 22.87
CA ASP A 564 -0.24 -20.96 23.29
C ASP A 564 0.66 -20.54 22.11
N ASP A 565 1.89 -20.12 22.41
CA ASP A 565 2.79 -19.54 21.41
C ASP A 565 3.17 -20.52 20.29
N ALA A 566 3.42 -21.79 20.62
CA ALA A 566 3.84 -22.79 19.65
C ALA A 566 2.68 -23.20 18.73
N THR A 567 1.49 -23.39 19.29
CA THR A 567 0.27 -23.65 18.50
C THR A 567 -0.08 -22.46 17.63
N LEU A 568 0.02 -21.22 18.14
CA LEU A 568 -0.25 -20.01 17.34
C LEU A 568 0.77 -19.79 16.22
N GLU A 569 2.05 -20.12 16.45
CA GLU A 569 3.08 -20.08 15.41
C GLU A 569 2.79 -21.08 14.29
N GLN A 570 2.48 -22.34 14.66
CA GLN A 570 2.13 -23.36 13.68
C GLN A 570 0.87 -22.98 12.90
N ILE A 571 -0.16 -22.43 13.53
CA ILE A 571 -1.39 -21.97 12.87
C ILE A 571 -1.10 -20.84 11.86
N VAL A 572 -0.25 -19.87 12.20
CA VAL A 572 0.15 -18.79 11.26
C VAL A 572 0.95 -19.36 10.09
N ALA A 573 1.84 -20.32 10.34
CA ALA A 573 2.60 -20.99 9.27
C ALA A 573 1.70 -21.82 8.35
N ASP A 574 0.84 -22.69 8.92
CA ASP A 574 -0.07 -23.57 8.17
C ASP A 574 -1.05 -22.76 7.32
N SER A 575 -1.73 -21.77 7.92
CA SER A 575 -2.72 -20.96 7.19
C SER A 575 -2.10 -20.05 6.13
N SER A 576 -0.85 -19.60 6.32
CA SER A 576 -0.09 -18.89 5.29
C SER A 576 0.33 -19.83 4.16
N GLU A 577 0.81 -21.03 4.47
CA GLU A 577 1.22 -22.04 3.48
C GLU A 577 0.06 -22.44 2.57
N ASP A 578 -1.09 -22.74 3.19
CA ASP A 578 -2.36 -23.05 2.54
C ASP A 578 -2.88 -21.93 1.63
N MET A 579 -2.65 -20.67 2.02
CA MET A 579 -3.19 -19.48 1.34
C MET A 579 -2.31 -19.02 0.18
N PHE A 580 -0.98 -19.02 0.37
CA PHE A 580 0.01 -18.53 -0.60
C PHE A 580 1.40 -19.17 -0.49
N GLY A 581 1.82 -19.63 0.69
CA GLY A 581 3.21 -20.03 0.95
C GLY A 581 3.67 -21.22 0.10
N TYR A 582 2.76 -22.11 -0.30
CA TYR A 582 3.06 -23.23 -1.20
C TYR A 582 3.64 -22.80 -2.56
N LEU A 583 3.41 -21.54 -2.98
CA LEU A 583 3.97 -20.99 -4.23
C LEU A 583 5.50 -21.01 -4.26
N ARG A 584 6.16 -20.94 -3.10
CA ARG A 584 7.63 -21.05 -2.95
C ARG A 584 8.21 -22.36 -3.50
N SER A 585 7.37 -23.39 -3.62
CA SER A 585 7.74 -24.71 -4.13
C SER A 585 7.17 -25.03 -5.52
N THR A 586 6.25 -24.21 -6.02
CA THR A 586 5.49 -24.49 -7.26
C THR A 586 5.61 -23.39 -8.32
N GLN A 587 6.17 -22.23 -8.01
CA GLN A 587 6.36 -21.10 -8.92
C GLN A 587 7.81 -20.58 -8.90
N ASP A 588 8.20 -19.88 -9.96
CA ASP A 588 9.53 -19.25 -10.09
C ASP A 588 9.64 -17.92 -9.32
N GLY A 589 8.55 -17.14 -9.28
CA GLY A 589 8.52 -15.82 -8.64
C GLY A 589 8.67 -15.86 -7.11
N ALA A 590 9.34 -14.85 -6.56
CA ALA A 590 9.46 -14.65 -5.12
C ALA A 590 8.12 -14.29 -4.45
N LEU A 591 7.99 -14.61 -3.16
CA LEU A 591 6.96 -14.03 -2.29
C LEU A 591 7.53 -12.83 -1.50
N VAL A 592 6.86 -11.69 -1.57
CA VAL A 592 7.13 -10.50 -0.75
C VAL A 592 5.79 -9.99 -0.25
N LEU A 593 5.47 -10.14 1.03
CA LEU A 593 4.13 -9.79 1.54
C LEU A 593 3.82 -8.30 1.29
N GLY A 594 2.74 -7.99 0.58
CA GLY A 594 2.36 -6.61 0.20
C GLY A 594 1.97 -5.77 1.41
N GLU A 595 1.23 -6.39 2.33
CA GLU A 595 0.87 -5.83 3.63
C GLU A 595 0.84 -6.93 4.70
N PHE A 596 1.40 -6.64 5.87
CA PHE A 596 1.17 -7.43 7.08
C PHE A 596 1.22 -6.57 8.33
N GLY A 597 0.43 -6.89 9.36
CA GLY A 597 0.47 -6.15 10.62
C GLY A 597 -0.77 -6.29 11.50
N GLY A 598 -0.96 -5.30 12.36
CA GLY A 598 -2.03 -5.24 13.34
C GLY A 598 -1.76 -4.22 14.44
N LEU A 599 -2.73 -4.09 15.35
CA LEU A 599 -2.50 -3.41 16.62
C LEU A 599 -1.44 -4.16 17.42
N PHE A 600 -0.52 -3.40 18.02
CA PHE A 600 0.58 -3.96 18.79
C PHE A 600 0.45 -3.54 20.25
N THR A 601 0.71 -2.29 20.57
CA THR A 601 0.57 -1.73 21.93
C THR A 601 -0.88 -1.61 22.40
N GLN A 602 -1.84 -1.45 21.47
CA GLN A 602 -3.27 -1.39 21.77
C GLN A 602 -3.98 -2.77 21.74
N ASP A 603 -3.22 -3.86 21.63
CA ASP A 603 -3.76 -5.22 21.73
C ASP A 603 -4.37 -5.47 23.12
N THR A 604 -5.71 -5.62 23.20
CA THR A 604 -6.45 -5.86 24.45
C THR A 604 -6.66 -7.34 24.76
N HIS A 605 -6.17 -8.26 23.91
CA HIS A 605 -6.06 -9.67 24.26
C HIS A 605 -5.26 -9.87 25.56
N VAL A 606 -5.55 -10.95 26.30
CA VAL A 606 -4.86 -11.30 27.55
C VAL A 606 -3.45 -11.80 27.26
N ASN A 607 -3.31 -12.71 26.29
CA ASN A 607 -2.04 -13.28 25.85
C ASN A 607 -1.48 -12.58 24.60
N LYS A 608 -1.97 -11.36 24.27
CA LYS A 608 -1.47 -10.53 23.15
C LYS A 608 -1.43 -11.21 21.79
N THR A 609 -2.54 -11.84 21.39
CA THR A 609 -2.63 -12.56 20.11
C THR A 609 -2.42 -11.66 18.87
N ASN A 610 -2.73 -10.36 18.88
CA ASN A 610 -2.41 -9.49 17.73
C ASN A 610 -0.89 -9.25 17.62
N GLN A 611 -0.21 -8.99 18.74
CA GLN A 611 1.25 -8.89 18.78
C GLN A 611 1.91 -10.18 18.31
N ARG A 612 1.48 -11.33 18.87
CA ARG A 612 2.07 -12.65 18.57
C ARG A 612 1.85 -13.07 17.12
N VAL A 613 0.69 -12.83 16.52
CA VAL A 613 0.48 -13.10 15.08
C VAL A 613 1.43 -12.25 14.24
N THR A 614 1.59 -10.96 14.55
CA THR A 614 2.52 -10.07 13.84
C THR A 614 3.98 -10.55 13.98
N GLN A 615 4.39 -10.97 15.18
CA GLN A 615 5.71 -11.57 15.44
C GLN A 615 5.92 -12.90 14.71
N ASN A 616 4.89 -13.73 14.62
CA ASN A 616 4.93 -15.02 13.91
C ASN A 616 5.05 -14.83 12.38
N VAL A 617 4.39 -13.81 11.80
CA VAL A 617 4.59 -13.42 10.40
C VAL A 617 6.02 -12.92 10.16
N ILE A 618 6.55 -12.05 11.03
CA ILE A 618 7.95 -11.60 10.97
C ILE A 618 8.91 -12.78 11.03
N LYS A 619 8.68 -13.73 11.95
CA LYS A 619 9.47 -14.96 12.07
C LYS A 619 9.37 -15.82 10.80
N MET A 620 8.18 -15.99 10.24
CA MET A 620 7.95 -16.75 9.01
C MET A 620 8.74 -16.19 7.83
N VAL A 621 8.58 -14.89 7.52
CA VAL A 621 9.25 -14.28 6.35
C VAL A 621 10.77 -14.17 6.52
N ALA A 622 11.27 -14.05 7.75
CA ALA A 622 12.70 -13.95 8.03
C ALA A 622 13.42 -15.31 8.04
N SER A 623 12.75 -16.39 8.48
CA SER A 623 13.39 -17.69 8.72
C SER A 623 13.07 -18.80 7.72
N GLN A 624 11.91 -18.77 7.04
CA GLN A 624 11.56 -19.81 6.08
C GLN A 624 12.08 -19.51 4.66
N PRO A 625 12.64 -20.49 3.94
CA PRO A 625 13.16 -20.28 2.59
C PRO A 625 12.03 -19.95 1.60
N GLY A 626 12.34 -19.14 0.58
CA GLY A 626 11.40 -18.77 -0.50
C GLY A 626 10.55 -17.53 -0.25
N TYR A 627 10.53 -17.01 0.99
CA TYR A 627 10.14 -15.61 1.22
C TYR A 627 11.33 -14.69 0.93
N ALA A 628 11.07 -13.57 0.29
CA ALA A 628 12.02 -12.50 0.00
C ALA A 628 11.73 -11.23 0.82
N GLY A 629 10.86 -11.31 1.84
CA GLY A 629 10.55 -10.22 2.77
C GLY A 629 9.07 -9.80 2.74
N GLY A 630 8.82 -8.53 3.02
CA GLY A 630 7.47 -7.93 2.98
C GLY A 630 7.44 -6.49 3.47
N TYR A 631 6.29 -5.84 3.35
CA TYR A 631 6.04 -4.47 3.82
C TYR A 631 5.11 -4.47 5.03
N VAL A 632 5.55 -3.94 6.16
CA VAL A 632 4.68 -3.80 7.34
C VAL A 632 3.62 -2.72 7.10
N TRP A 633 2.39 -3.00 7.52
CA TRP A 633 1.30 -2.02 7.59
C TRP A 633 1.23 -1.44 9.01
N SER A 634 1.53 -0.15 9.23
CA SER A 634 2.12 0.82 8.30
C SER A 634 3.03 1.81 9.05
N LEU A 635 3.69 2.71 8.32
CA LEU A 635 4.44 3.82 8.93
C LEU A 635 3.50 4.77 9.68
N ASN A 636 2.35 5.04 9.06
CA ASN A 636 1.34 6.01 9.45
C ASN A 636 0.66 5.64 10.77
N PRO A 637 0.58 6.55 11.76
CA PRO A 637 -0.19 6.34 12.97
C PRO A 637 -1.70 6.33 12.74
N GLU A 638 -2.21 6.91 11.63
CA GLU A 638 -3.64 6.99 11.32
C GLU A 638 -4.24 5.65 10.83
N SER A 639 -3.47 4.57 10.81
CA SER A 639 -3.94 3.24 10.41
C SER A 639 -5.03 2.73 11.37
N GLY A 640 -6.29 2.87 10.93
CA GLY A 640 -7.46 2.33 11.59
C GLY A 640 -7.50 0.80 11.64
N TYR A 641 -7.99 0.27 12.77
CA TYR A 641 -8.28 -1.14 13.00
C TYR A 641 -9.64 -1.28 13.70
N GLU A 642 -10.42 -2.29 13.31
CA GLU A 642 -11.77 -2.49 13.84
C GLU A 642 -11.80 -3.24 15.18
N PHE A 643 -10.75 -3.96 15.56
CA PHE A 643 -10.77 -4.83 16.75
C PHE A 643 -9.51 -4.68 17.60
N SER A 644 -9.65 -4.52 18.93
CA SER A 644 -8.51 -4.58 19.87
C SER A 644 -8.30 -5.96 20.48
N ALA A 645 -9.37 -6.75 20.53
CA ALA A 645 -9.35 -8.18 20.78
C ALA A 645 -10.41 -8.86 19.91
N SER A 646 -10.30 -10.18 19.72
CA SER A 646 -11.25 -10.95 18.89
C SER A 646 -12.71 -10.81 19.35
N GLY A 647 -12.94 -10.49 20.63
CA GLY A 647 -14.26 -10.20 21.23
C GLY A 647 -14.59 -8.71 21.41
N THR A 648 -13.84 -7.78 20.80
CA THR A 648 -13.95 -6.33 21.10
C THR A 648 -13.79 -5.48 19.84
N LYS A 649 -14.91 -5.22 19.17
CA LYS A 649 -15.02 -4.28 18.04
C LYS A 649 -15.01 -2.82 18.54
N GLY A 650 -14.43 -1.91 17.75
CA GLY A 650 -14.32 -0.49 18.01
C GLY A 650 -13.66 0.23 16.84
N TYR A 651 -12.90 1.29 17.13
CA TYR A 651 -11.99 1.93 16.19
C TYR A 651 -10.72 2.32 16.93
N PHE A 652 -9.59 1.81 16.47
CA PHE A 652 -8.27 1.94 17.10
C PHE A 652 -7.28 2.40 16.02
N MET A 653 -6.26 3.19 16.35
CA MET A 653 -5.28 3.70 15.37
C MET A 653 -3.85 3.43 15.84
N GLU A 654 -3.06 2.70 15.06
CA GLU A 654 -1.66 2.38 15.42
C GLU A 654 -0.77 2.19 14.19
N GLY A 655 0.44 2.76 14.22
CA GLY A 655 1.47 2.56 13.20
C GLY A 655 2.86 2.39 13.84
N LEU A 656 3.90 2.46 13.01
CA LEU A 656 5.28 2.50 13.49
C LEU A 656 5.62 3.84 14.17
N LEU A 657 5.04 4.95 13.69
CA LEU A 657 5.06 6.23 14.38
C LEU A 657 3.80 6.39 15.26
N THR A 658 3.83 7.35 16.18
CA THR A 658 2.66 7.83 16.93
C THR A 658 1.99 9.01 16.22
N LEU A 659 0.77 9.41 16.64
CA LEU A 659 -0.06 10.44 15.99
C LEU A 659 0.58 11.84 15.86
N ASP A 660 1.70 12.09 16.52
CA ASP A 660 2.52 13.30 16.35
C ASP A 660 3.56 13.20 15.22
N TRP A 661 3.69 12.03 14.57
CA TRP A 661 4.73 11.69 13.57
C TRP A 661 6.17 11.88 14.09
N VAL A 662 6.36 11.91 15.41
CA VAL A 662 7.63 12.24 16.06
C VAL A 662 8.07 11.20 17.08
N HIS A 663 7.18 10.64 17.91
CA HIS A 663 7.54 9.46 18.71
C HIS A 663 7.32 8.16 17.93
N VAL A 664 8.01 7.11 18.36
CA VAL A 664 8.01 5.80 17.69
C VAL A 664 7.34 4.78 18.58
N ASN A 665 6.58 3.87 17.96
CA ASN A 665 6.07 2.66 18.57
C ASN A 665 7.24 1.69 18.85
N THR A 666 8.02 1.95 19.91
CA THR A 666 9.24 1.18 20.22
C THR A 666 9.00 -0.33 20.34
N PRO A 667 7.88 -0.83 20.91
CA PRO A 667 7.57 -2.27 20.92
C PRO A 667 7.40 -2.86 19.53
N LEU A 668 6.72 -2.18 18.60
CA LEU A 668 6.57 -2.62 17.21
C LEU A 668 7.88 -2.51 16.43
N LEU A 669 8.62 -1.40 16.57
CA LEU A 669 9.95 -1.24 15.96
C LEU A 669 10.88 -2.39 16.36
N LYS A 670 10.87 -2.75 17.66
CA LYS A 670 11.67 -3.84 18.19
C LYS A 670 11.22 -5.21 17.68
N ALA A 671 9.92 -5.44 17.45
CA ALA A 671 9.47 -6.66 16.79
C ALA A 671 10.01 -6.74 15.34
N LEU A 672 10.03 -5.60 14.63
CA LEU A 672 10.53 -5.48 13.26
C LEU A 672 12.06 -5.57 13.15
N GLU A 673 12.82 -5.57 14.26
CA GLU A 673 14.24 -6.00 14.28
C GLU A 673 14.39 -7.46 13.83
N GLY A 674 13.36 -8.31 14.00
CA GLY A 674 13.38 -9.70 13.53
C GLY A 674 13.63 -9.82 12.02
N MET A 675 13.13 -8.87 11.22
CA MET A 675 13.38 -8.80 9.78
C MET A 675 14.83 -8.46 9.43
N ASN A 676 15.64 -7.93 10.36
CA ASN A 676 17.05 -7.64 10.12
C ASN A 676 17.88 -8.92 9.89
N SER A 677 17.31 -10.10 10.18
CA SER A 677 17.90 -11.42 9.88
C SER A 677 17.61 -11.95 8.46
N LEU A 678 16.85 -11.21 7.64
CA LEU A 678 16.58 -11.57 6.24
C LEU A 678 17.87 -11.73 5.44
N ASN A 679 18.05 -12.90 4.83
CA ASN A 679 19.19 -13.17 3.94
C ASN A 679 19.17 -12.20 2.75
N ASN A 680 20.30 -11.54 2.50
CA ASN A 680 20.46 -10.50 1.46
C ASN A 680 19.65 -9.21 1.70
N LEU A 681 19.30 -8.89 2.96
CA LEU A 681 18.82 -7.55 3.31
C LEU A 681 19.99 -6.55 3.28
N THR A 682 19.97 -5.65 2.30
CA THR A 682 20.88 -4.49 2.22
C THR A 682 20.11 -3.24 1.81
N PRO A 683 20.63 -2.02 2.05
CA PRO A 683 20.23 -0.85 1.29
C PRO A 683 20.35 -1.12 -0.22
N PHE A 684 19.50 -0.48 -1.02
CA PHE A 684 19.56 -0.60 -2.48
C PHE A 684 20.76 0.19 -3.03
N PRO A 685 21.61 -0.42 -3.89
CA PRO A 685 22.82 0.23 -4.39
C PRO A 685 22.50 1.19 -5.55
N CYS A 686 22.93 2.44 -5.42
CA CYS A 686 23.05 3.36 -6.55
C CYS A 686 24.21 2.91 -7.47
N LEU A 687 23.88 2.10 -8.48
CA LEU A 687 24.85 1.52 -9.41
C LEU A 687 25.34 2.57 -10.42
N LYS A 688 26.66 2.72 -10.57
CA LYS A 688 27.30 3.60 -11.56
C LYS A 688 27.55 2.84 -12.87
N MET A 689 27.49 3.53 -14.01
CA MET A 689 27.78 2.97 -15.33
C MET A 689 29.21 2.43 -15.45
#